data_AF-A0A8H8NQM1-F1
#
_entry.id   AF-A0A8H8NQM1-F1
#
_cell.length_a   1.000
_cell.length_b   1.000
_cell.length_c   1.000
_cell.angle_alpha   90.00
_cell.angle_beta   90.00
_cell.angle_gamma   90.00
#
_symmetry.space_group_name_H-M   'P 1'
#
loop_
_entity.id
_entity.type
_entity.pdbx_description
1 polymer ?
#
loop_
_entity_poly.entity_id
_entity_poly.type
_entity_poly.pdbx_seq_one_letter_code
_entity_poly.pdbx_strand_id
1 'polypeptide(L)'
;MSYDKRSIPTLISLDPSVPATQQQGLHNRWHPDIPSAGTVSPGQTFKLHCLDWTGGQIHNNDTADDIVAADLAQCHYLTGPVECEGAQPGDVLVVDVMDVAPFPDHAWGYCGIFDVNNGGGLLCDDFPVAAKAIWDLDGVYATSRHIPGVRFAGISHPGIMGCAPSKELLDKWNQREAQLIAEYPGAVPAVAYPPTRKSAYVGAASVLSDDIIETIAREGARTIPPREHGGNCDIKNLSKGSRVYFPVYVNGAKFSIGDLHFSQGDGELTFCGAIEMAGVVTLKFTIIKDGMKKLSMSSPIYLPSVVDPKYATQVTFQGVSVDNDGKQYSMDATVAYKQAARAAIEYIHGLGYTKEQAYLLMSCAPIEAHVASIVDHPNASITIGIPTEIFDRDIRPDAVVAAFESGTLKRDYGAGHATTTKRARKPDLYLYRYSGMSGVGIELASAARQEELAESLGEVRQKVESACTNRAVEARETLPCLVAVSKYKPASDIRACYDLGQLDFGENYVDELLQKAAELPESIRWHFIGSLQSNKCKKIAGVSNLYCLHTLDSIKKADALQKALPSTRKEPLKVMIQVNTSGEDSKSGLQPLLPNNLDGSEVLTLARHVIKSCPALELYGLMTIGSYEASTSGGDNPDFQTLIRTKCILEASLQGDDDLGEAWGQDRSLALSMGMSADFEEAIRAGSDVVRVGTGIFGSRPPKN
;
A
#
# COMPACT_ATOMS: atom_id res chain seq x y z
N MET A 1 17.78 -13.76 55.10
CA MET A 1 17.57 -14.57 53.88
C MET A 1 18.19 -13.82 52.72
N SER A 2 19.37 -14.24 52.28
CA SER A 2 20.03 -13.68 51.11
C SER A 2 19.20 -14.05 49.87
N TYR A 3 18.67 -13.05 49.16
CA TYR A 3 18.18 -13.23 47.80
C TYR A 3 19.39 -13.62 46.94
N ASP A 4 19.56 -14.93 46.73
CA ASP A 4 20.48 -15.49 45.75
C ASP A 4 19.98 -15.02 44.37
N LYS A 5 20.60 -13.97 43.81
CA LYS A 5 20.37 -13.48 42.46
C LYS A 5 20.92 -14.51 41.46
N ARG A 6 20.26 -15.66 41.34
CA ARG A 6 20.42 -16.49 40.15
C ARG A 6 19.76 -15.73 39.01
N SER A 7 20.55 -15.23 38.08
CA SER A 7 20.06 -14.63 36.83
C SER A 7 19.07 -15.60 36.17
N ILE A 8 17.86 -15.12 35.85
CA ILE A 8 16.88 -15.91 35.10
C ILE A 8 17.54 -16.35 33.78
N PRO A 9 17.62 -17.65 33.48
CA PRO A 9 18.33 -18.14 32.29
C PRO A 9 17.58 -17.79 31.01
N THR A 10 18.30 -17.39 29.97
CA THR A 10 17.79 -17.32 28.59
C THR A 10 17.87 -18.71 27.99
N LEU A 11 16.71 -19.30 27.66
CA LEU A 11 16.63 -20.64 27.09
C LEU A 11 16.93 -20.65 25.59
N ILE A 12 16.39 -19.67 24.85
CA ILE A 12 16.66 -19.46 23.43
C ILE A 12 17.15 -18.02 23.28
N SER A 13 18.36 -17.87 22.77
CA SER A 13 19.02 -16.58 22.56
C SER A 13 19.10 -16.29 21.07
N LEU A 14 18.55 -15.14 20.67
CA LEU A 14 18.56 -14.62 19.31
C LEU A 14 19.20 -13.23 19.28
N ASP A 15 19.69 -12.86 18.11
CA ASP A 15 20.28 -11.55 17.79
C ASP A 15 19.38 -10.83 16.77
N PRO A 16 18.78 -9.67 17.10
CA PRO A 16 17.91 -8.92 16.18
C PRO A 16 18.64 -8.35 14.96
N SER A 17 19.98 -8.34 14.94
CA SER A 17 20.78 -7.90 13.79
C SER A 17 21.09 -9.02 12.77
N VAL A 18 20.75 -10.27 13.09
CA VAL A 18 21.01 -11.44 12.25
C VAL A 18 19.70 -11.92 11.61
N PRO A 19 19.66 -12.18 10.29
CA PRO A 19 18.45 -12.70 9.64
C PRO A 19 17.91 -13.96 10.30
N ALA A 20 16.59 -14.06 10.47
CA ALA A 20 15.94 -15.18 11.16
C ALA A 20 16.33 -16.56 10.60
N THR A 21 16.49 -16.67 9.28
CA THR A 21 16.86 -17.92 8.60
C THR A 21 18.24 -18.46 8.98
N GLN A 22 19.09 -17.62 9.58
CA GLN A 22 20.45 -17.97 10.02
C GLN A 22 20.50 -18.35 11.51
N GLN A 23 19.37 -18.33 12.23
CA GLN A 23 19.31 -18.56 13.67
C GLN A 23 18.45 -19.78 14.02
N GLN A 24 18.90 -20.58 14.99
CA GLN A 24 18.17 -21.78 15.44
C GLN A 24 17.11 -21.44 16.49
N GLY A 25 16.21 -22.39 16.76
CA GLY A 25 15.14 -22.20 17.77
C GLY A 25 13.99 -21.30 17.32
N LEU A 26 13.87 -21.12 16.00
CA LEU A 26 12.81 -20.40 15.33
C LEU A 26 12.00 -21.34 14.41
N HIS A 27 10.72 -21.08 14.20
CA HIS A 27 9.92 -21.70 13.15
C HIS A 27 8.81 -20.76 12.68
N ASN A 28 8.28 -20.96 11.47
CA ASN A 28 7.21 -20.10 10.94
C ASN A 28 5.98 -20.86 10.42
N ARG A 29 5.84 -22.13 10.84
CA ARG A 29 4.68 -22.98 10.58
C ARG A 29 4.24 -23.66 11.86
N TRP A 30 2.96 -23.93 12.01
CA TRP A 30 2.46 -24.80 13.07
C TRP A 30 2.39 -26.25 12.56
N HIS A 31 3.12 -27.13 13.24
CA HIS A 31 3.14 -28.56 12.92
C HIS A 31 3.55 -29.41 14.15
N PRO A 32 2.91 -30.56 14.42
CA PRO A 32 3.21 -31.39 15.60
C PRO A 32 4.66 -31.93 15.61
N ASP A 33 5.23 -32.18 14.44
CA ASP A 33 6.56 -32.81 14.30
C ASP A 33 7.74 -31.83 14.44
N ILE A 34 7.49 -30.53 14.61
CA ILE A 34 8.57 -29.58 14.90
C ILE A 34 9.20 -29.96 16.26
N PRO A 35 10.51 -30.22 16.33
CA PRO A 35 11.16 -30.64 17.57
C PRO A 35 11.27 -29.46 18.53
N SER A 36 11.25 -29.74 19.83
CA SER A 36 11.43 -28.73 20.86
C SER A 36 12.85 -28.14 20.78
N ALA A 37 12.97 -26.82 20.79
CA ALA A 37 14.24 -26.09 20.82
C ALA A 37 14.82 -25.97 22.24
N GLY A 38 14.01 -26.26 23.26
CA GLY A 38 14.44 -26.31 24.66
C GLY A 38 13.38 -26.95 25.54
N THR A 39 13.76 -27.32 26.76
CA THR A 39 12.89 -27.99 27.74
C THR A 39 12.99 -27.28 29.09
N VAL A 40 11.86 -27.15 29.78
CA VAL A 40 11.77 -26.57 31.12
C VAL A 40 10.93 -27.43 32.05
N SER A 41 11.31 -27.48 33.33
CA SER A 41 10.48 -28.12 34.35
C SER A 41 9.32 -27.19 34.76
N PRO A 42 8.14 -27.73 35.11
CA PRO A 42 7.06 -26.94 35.70
C PRO A 42 7.53 -26.12 36.92
N GLY A 43 7.24 -24.83 36.91
CA GLY A 43 7.63 -23.87 37.94
C GLY A 43 8.93 -23.12 37.66
N GLN A 44 9.71 -23.52 36.65
CA GLN A 44 10.93 -22.83 36.23
C GLN A 44 10.60 -21.50 35.54
N THR A 45 11.30 -20.44 35.92
CA THR A 45 11.27 -19.14 35.23
C THR A 45 12.44 -19.07 34.25
N PHE A 46 12.18 -18.59 33.04
CA PHE A 46 13.17 -18.51 31.95
C PHE A 46 12.86 -17.34 31.03
N LYS A 47 13.82 -16.99 30.16
CA LYS A 47 13.68 -15.97 29.13
C LYS A 47 13.74 -16.58 27.73
N LEU A 48 13.04 -15.94 26.80
CA LEU A 48 13.14 -16.17 25.37
C LEU A 48 13.44 -14.85 24.68
N HIS A 49 14.39 -14.87 23.76
CA HIS A 49 14.62 -13.80 22.81
C HIS A 49 13.70 -14.00 21.61
N CYS A 50 13.07 -12.95 21.10
CA CYS A 50 12.20 -12.98 19.93
C CYS A 50 12.64 -11.92 18.93
N LEU A 51 12.66 -12.27 17.66
CA LEU A 51 12.77 -11.30 16.57
C LEU A 51 11.43 -10.60 16.36
N ASP A 52 11.42 -9.51 15.60
CA ASP A 52 10.17 -9.01 15.03
C ASP A 52 9.57 -10.09 14.10
N TRP A 53 8.26 -10.02 13.85
CA TRP A 53 7.56 -11.07 13.12
C TRP A 53 8.04 -11.31 11.69
N THR A 54 8.60 -10.29 11.05
CA THR A 54 9.14 -10.39 9.69
C THR A 54 10.53 -11.01 9.66
N GLY A 55 11.20 -11.09 10.81
CA GLY A 55 12.54 -11.64 10.94
C GLY A 55 13.63 -10.70 10.42
N GLY A 56 13.41 -9.39 10.49
CA GLY A 56 14.34 -8.35 10.05
C GLY A 56 14.14 -7.84 8.62
N GLN A 57 12.94 -7.97 8.03
CA GLN A 57 12.67 -7.42 6.69
C GLN A 57 12.45 -5.90 6.74
N ILE A 58 11.88 -5.40 7.84
CA ILE A 58 11.57 -3.98 8.00
C ILE A 58 12.68 -3.27 8.76
N HIS A 59 13.06 -2.09 8.27
CA HIS A 59 14.18 -1.34 8.79
C HIS A 59 13.74 -0.01 9.42
N ASN A 60 14.49 0.45 10.42
CA ASN A 60 14.37 1.78 11.00
C ASN A 60 14.88 2.83 10.01
N ASN A 61 14.01 3.22 9.09
CA ASN A 61 14.28 4.23 8.09
C ASN A 61 13.02 5.03 7.78
N ASP A 62 13.18 5.94 6.85
CA ASP A 62 12.21 6.94 6.43
C ASP A 62 11.76 6.58 5.00
N THR A 63 11.33 5.34 4.77
CA THR A 63 10.69 4.91 3.52
C THR A 63 9.78 3.73 3.81
N ALA A 64 8.71 3.55 3.04
CA ALA A 64 7.83 2.38 3.12
C ALA A 64 8.20 1.29 2.10
N ASP A 65 9.32 1.41 1.39
CA ASP A 65 9.73 0.46 0.35
C ASP A 65 9.89 -0.98 0.88
N ASP A 66 10.33 -1.13 2.13
CA ASP A 66 10.43 -2.43 2.79
C ASP A 66 9.07 -3.03 3.19
N ILE A 67 8.08 -2.19 3.52
CA ILE A 67 6.68 -2.63 3.70
C ILE A 67 6.11 -3.11 2.36
N VAL A 68 6.38 -2.40 1.27
CA VAL A 68 5.97 -2.81 -0.09
C VAL A 68 6.62 -4.15 -0.47
N ALA A 69 7.91 -4.31 -0.16
CA ALA A 69 8.70 -5.47 -0.56
C ALA A 69 8.58 -6.69 0.38
N ALA A 70 7.91 -6.56 1.53
CA ALA A 70 7.83 -7.62 2.55
C ALA A 70 7.22 -8.92 1.97
N ASP A 71 7.92 -10.04 2.15
CA ASP A 71 7.44 -11.37 1.79
C ASP A 71 6.64 -11.96 2.96
N LEU A 72 5.33 -11.72 2.96
CA LEU A 72 4.43 -12.23 3.99
C LEU A 72 4.40 -13.76 4.09
N ALA A 73 4.98 -14.52 3.15
CA ALA A 73 5.14 -15.97 3.27
C ALA A 73 6.18 -16.39 4.33
N GLN A 74 7.12 -15.50 4.67
CA GLN A 74 8.13 -15.70 5.73
C GLN A 74 7.51 -15.57 7.12
N CYS A 75 6.49 -14.72 7.28
CA CYS A 75 5.88 -14.45 8.57
C CYS A 75 5.13 -15.67 9.12
N HIS A 76 5.14 -15.91 10.44
CA HIS A 76 5.81 -15.17 11.52
C HIS A 76 6.98 -16.00 12.04
N TYR A 77 8.14 -15.42 12.34
CA TYR A 77 9.24 -16.16 12.98
C TYR A 77 9.02 -16.32 14.48
N LEU A 78 8.49 -17.47 14.89
CA LEU A 78 8.19 -17.79 16.29
C LEU A 78 9.40 -18.42 16.98
N THR A 79 9.65 -17.99 18.21
CA THR A 79 10.64 -18.58 19.11
C THR A 79 10.07 -19.81 19.81
N GLY A 80 10.75 -20.93 19.70
CA GLY A 80 10.32 -22.23 20.22
C GLY A 80 10.40 -23.33 19.17
N PRO A 81 9.69 -24.46 19.36
CA PRO A 81 8.84 -24.76 20.51
C PRO A 81 9.61 -25.05 21.79
N VAL A 82 9.07 -24.66 22.94
CA VAL A 82 9.56 -24.97 24.28
C VAL A 82 8.72 -26.09 24.88
N GLU A 83 9.39 -27.14 25.34
CA GLU A 83 8.78 -28.27 26.02
C GLU A 83 8.61 -28.00 27.52
N CYS A 84 7.44 -28.30 28.05
CA CYS A 84 7.19 -28.34 29.49
C CYS A 84 7.15 -29.81 29.95
N GLU A 85 8.09 -30.20 30.80
CA GLU A 85 8.24 -31.59 31.25
C GLU A 85 6.94 -32.12 31.89
N GLY A 86 6.47 -33.29 31.42
CA GLY A 86 5.29 -33.96 31.95
C GLY A 86 3.94 -33.45 31.43
N ALA A 87 3.93 -32.43 30.56
CA ALA A 87 2.73 -32.00 29.85
C ALA A 87 2.29 -33.06 28.83
N GLN A 88 1.00 -33.37 28.80
CA GLN A 88 0.40 -34.39 27.94
C GLN A 88 -0.89 -33.86 27.31
N PRO A 89 -1.32 -34.43 26.15
CA PRO A 89 -2.60 -34.09 25.55
C PRO A 89 -3.76 -34.17 26.56
N GLY A 90 -4.61 -33.13 26.60
CA GLY A 90 -5.71 -33.00 27.56
C GLY A 90 -5.38 -32.19 28.82
N ASP A 91 -4.10 -31.90 29.06
CA ASP A 91 -3.67 -30.95 30.10
C ASP A 91 -3.92 -29.50 29.68
N VAL A 92 -3.73 -28.59 30.65
CA VAL A 92 -3.60 -27.16 30.39
C VAL A 92 -2.20 -26.71 30.79
N LEU A 93 -1.50 -26.05 29.86
CA LEU A 93 -0.28 -25.33 30.14
C LEU A 93 -0.64 -23.94 30.65
N VAL A 94 -0.26 -23.64 31.88
CA VAL A 94 -0.43 -22.30 32.47
C VAL A 94 0.85 -21.51 32.25
N VAL A 95 0.74 -20.38 31.58
CA VAL A 95 1.84 -19.49 31.23
C VAL A 95 1.67 -18.17 31.97
N ASP A 96 2.57 -17.90 32.90
CA ASP A 96 2.72 -16.58 33.51
C ASP A 96 3.65 -15.73 32.63
N VAL A 97 3.13 -14.64 32.06
CA VAL A 97 3.91 -13.64 31.32
C VAL A 97 4.51 -12.69 32.34
N MET A 98 5.75 -12.92 32.76
CA MET A 98 6.35 -12.16 33.86
C MET A 98 6.83 -10.79 33.41
N ASP A 99 7.37 -10.70 32.19
CA ASP A 99 7.88 -9.45 31.60
C ASP A 99 7.94 -9.55 30.08
N VAL A 100 7.79 -8.42 29.39
CA VAL A 100 7.94 -8.26 27.92
C VAL A 100 8.63 -6.92 27.71
N ALA A 101 9.80 -6.93 27.08
CA ALA A 101 10.60 -5.72 26.87
C ALA A 101 11.34 -5.76 25.52
N PRO A 102 11.61 -4.60 24.89
CA PRO A 102 12.48 -4.55 23.73
C PRO A 102 13.92 -4.96 24.09
N PHE A 103 14.72 -5.31 23.10
CA PHE A 103 16.16 -5.44 23.31
C PHE A 103 16.77 -4.08 23.69
N PRO A 104 17.66 -4.01 24.70
CA PRO A 104 18.26 -2.74 25.13
C PRO A 104 19.00 -1.99 24.01
N ASP A 105 19.61 -2.71 23.08
CA ASP A 105 20.34 -2.20 21.91
C ASP A 105 19.49 -2.14 20.63
N HIS A 106 18.19 -2.48 20.72
CA HIS A 106 17.22 -2.46 19.62
C HIS A 106 15.88 -1.87 20.08
N ALA A 107 15.95 -0.79 20.86
CA ALA A 107 14.79 -0.14 21.48
C ALA A 107 14.01 0.76 20.49
N TRP A 108 13.58 0.17 19.37
CA TRP A 108 12.71 0.79 18.38
C TRP A 108 11.72 -0.26 17.88
N GLY A 109 10.64 0.22 17.28
CA GLY A 109 9.65 -0.62 16.60
C GLY A 109 9.04 0.09 15.41
N TYR A 110 8.15 -0.58 14.70
CA TYR A 110 7.47 -0.02 13.54
C TYR A 110 6.00 -0.38 13.52
N CYS A 111 5.23 0.39 12.77
CA CYS A 111 3.94 -0.03 12.26
C CYS A 111 3.82 0.42 10.81
N GLY A 112 2.94 -0.20 10.05
CA GLY A 112 2.72 0.08 8.65
C GLY A 112 1.29 -0.12 8.21
N ILE A 113 1.04 0.33 6.98
CA ILE A 113 -0.13 -0.01 6.18
C ILE A 113 0.41 -0.86 5.05
N PHE A 114 -0.14 -2.05 4.81
CA PHE A 114 0.21 -2.83 3.63
C PHE A 114 -0.59 -2.39 2.40
N ASP A 115 0.00 -2.59 1.22
CA ASP A 115 -0.75 -2.49 -0.03
C ASP A 115 -1.87 -3.54 -0.05
N VAL A 116 -3.02 -3.20 -0.63
CA VAL A 116 -4.18 -4.11 -0.72
C VAL A 116 -3.83 -5.43 -1.43
N ASN A 117 -2.88 -5.40 -2.36
CA ASN A 117 -2.42 -6.58 -3.09
C ASN A 117 -1.30 -7.34 -2.37
N ASN A 118 -0.74 -6.78 -1.30
CA ASN A 118 0.31 -7.39 -0.48
C ASN A 118 -0.05 -7.38 1.02
N GLY A 119 -1.21 -7.96 1.36
CA GLY A 119 -1.67 -8.16 2.73
C GLY A 119 -2.95 -7.37 3.06
N GLY A 120 -3.00 -6.09 2.68
CA GLY A 120 -4.11 -5.20 3.01
C GLY A 120 -4.25 -4.90 4.51
N GLY A 121 -5.47 -4.64 4.95
CA GLY A 121 -5.81 -4.27 6.32
C GLY A 121 -7.30 -4.02 6.46
N LEU A 122 -7.79 -3.70 7.66
CA LEU A 122 -9.23 -3.55 7.91
C LEU A 122 -9.88 -2.45 7.03
N LEU A 123 -9.15 -1.36 6.81
CA LEU A 123 -9.57 -0.20 6.03
C LEU A 123 -8.76 -0.07 4.73
N CYS A 124 -8.31 -1.18 4.12
CA CYS A 124 -7.53 -1.14 2.88
C CYS A 124 -8.23 -0.45 1.70
N ASP A 125 -9.57 -0.37 1.71
CA ASP A 125 -10.33 0.40 0.72
C ASP A 125 -10.09 1.92 0.87
N ASP A 126 -9.88 2.40 2.11
CA ASP A 126 -9.60 3.81 2.41
C ASP A 126 -8.09 4.12 2.32
N PHE A 127 -7.25 3.11 2.56
CA PHE A 127 -5.78 3.21 2.61
C PHE A 127 -5.12 2.10 1.77
N PRO A 128 -5.19 2.18 0.43
CA PRO A 128 -4.72 1.10 -0.43
C PRO A 128 -3.21 1.08 -0.66
N VAL A 129 -2.50 2.15 -0.26
CA VAL A 129 -1.06 2.35 -0.51
C VAL A 129 -0.27 2.14 0.77
N ALA A 130 0.89 1.50 0.63
CA ALA A 130 1.76 1.23 1.77
C ALA A 130 2.27 2.50 2.47
N ALA A 131 2.35 2.45 3.79
CA ALA A 131 2.92 3.51 4.64
C ALA A 131 3.63 2.90 5.85
N LYS A 132 4.49 3.68 6.51
CA LYS A 132 5.23 3.24 7.70
C LYS A 132 5.40 4.35 8.72
N ALA A 133 5.25 4.04 10.00
CA ALA A 133 5.73 4.84 11.11
C ALA A 133 6.78 4.07 11.92
N ILE A 134 7.85 4.75 12.33
CA ILE A 134 8.85 4.19 13.25
C ILE A 134 8.62 4.78 14.64
N TRP A 135 8.77 3.94 15.65
CA TRP A 135 8.59 4.26 17.05
C TRP A 135 9.89 4.09 17.81
N ASP A 136 10.28 5.13 18.54
CA ASP A 136 11.37 5.06 19.52
C ASP A 136 10.78 4.61 20.87
N LEU A 137 11.42 3.63 21.50
CA LEU A 137 10.93 2.98 22.72
C LEU A 137 11.81 3.39 23.91
N ASP A 138 11.32 4.30 24.74
CA ASP A 138 12.04 4.83 25.91
C ASP A 138 11.39 4.38 27.22
N GLY A 139 11.98 3.36 27.84
CA GLY A 139 11.47 2.76 29.05
C GLY A 139 10.08 2.17 28.83
N VAL A 140 9.04 2.80 29.38
CA VAL A 140 7.64 2.39 29.19
C VAL A 140 6.93 3.19 28.10
N TYR A 141 7.56 4.20 27.51
CA TYR A 141 6.93 5.14 26.59
C TYR A 141 7.33 4.90 25.13
N ALA A 142 6.39 5.11 24.22
CA ALA A 142 6.62 5.18 22.79
C ALA A 142 6.38 6.61 22.27
N THR A 143 7.22 7.02 21.33
CA THR A 143 7.04 8.23 20.51
C THR A 143 7.41 7.93 19.07
N SER A 144 6.78 8.61 18.11
CA SER A 144 7.14 8.46 16.70
C SER A 144 7.57 9.80 16.10
N ARG A 145 8.70 9.79 15.39
CA ARG A 145 9.10 10.94 14.56
C ARG A 145 8.11 11.20 13.40
N HIS A 146 7.33 10.20 13.00
CA HIS A 146 6.33 10.31 11.94
C HIS A 146 4.95 10.73 12.47
N ILE A 147 4.68 10.59 13.77
CA ILE A 147 3.41 10.96 14.42
C ILE A 147 3.72 11.90 15.61
N PRO A 148 4.03 13.18 15.34
CA PRO A 148 4.41 14.14 16.37
C PRO A 148 3.27 14.51 17.34
N GLY A 149 3.63 15.01 18.51
CA GLY A 149 2.68 15.42 19.54
C GLY A 149 1.96 14.29 20.26
N VAL A 150 2.40 13.04 20.03
CA VAL A 150 1.88 11.85 20.69
C VAL A 150 2.98 11.18 21.49
N ARG A 151 2.65 10.79 22.72
CA ARG A 151 3.48 9.98 23.60
C ARG A 151 2.59 9.17 24.54
N PHE A 152 2.78 7.86 24.59
CA PHE A 152 1.98 6.99 25.46
C PHE A 152 2.81 5.89 26.09
N ALA A 153 2.37 5.42 27.25
CA ALA A 153 2.91 4.22 27.86
C ALA A 153 2.38 2.99 27.11
N GLY A 154 3.28 2.11 26.68
CA GLY A 154 2.94 0.91 25.92
C GLY A 154 2.32 -0.18 26.78
N ILE A 155 1.46 -0.97 26.15
CA ILE A 155 0.94 -2.22 26.71
C ILE A 155 1.73 -3.36 26.05
N SER A 156 2.93 -3.65 26.55
CA SER A 156 3.81 -4.61 25.88
C SER A 156 3.31 -6.04 26.06
N HIS A 157 3.11 -6.74 24.94
CA HIS A 157 2.52 -8.07 24.87
C HIS A 157 3.05 -8.85 23.65
N PRO A 158 2.95 -10.18 23.64
CA PRO A 158 3.11 -10.97 22.42
C PRO A 158 1.78 -11.04 21.65
N GLY A 159 1.79 -10.77 20.34
CA GLY A 159 0.69 -11.06 19.43
C GLY A 159 0.44 -12.56 19.28
N ILE A 160 1.55 -13.34 19.24
CA ILE A 160 1.51 -14.79 19.08
C ILE A 160 1.94 -15.54 20.34
N MET A 161 1.05 -16.37 20.88
CA MET A 161 1.37 -17.41 21.87
C MET A 161 0.49 -18.64 21.67
N GLY A 162 1.09 -19.84 21.68
CA GLY A 162 0.30 -21.07 21.59
C GLY A 162 1.09 -22.37 21.73
N CYS A 163 0.38 -23.45 22.02
CA CYS A 163 0.91 -24.81 22.02
C CYS A 163 0.82 -25.44 20.63
N ALA A 164 1.72 -26.36 20.27
CA ALA A 164 1.63 -27.05 18.99
C ALA A 164 0.30 -27.84 18.85
N PRO A 165 -0.31 -27.88 17.65
CA PRO A 165 -1.52 -28.66 17.42
C PRO A 165 -1.22 -30.17 17.41
N SER A 166 -2.25 -30.99 17.63
CA SER A 166 -2.19 -32.39 17.21
C SER A 166 -2.33 -32.48 15.68
N LYS A 167 -1.99 -33.64 15.10
CA LYS A 167 -2.18 -33.88 13.66
C LYS A 167 -3.63 -33.70 13.24
N GLU A 168 -4.58 -34.19 14.03
CA GLU A 168 -6.02 -34.08 13.75
C GLU A 168 -6.51 -32.63 13.80
N LEU A 169 -5.95 -31.81 14.69
CA LEU A 169 -6.29 -30.39 14.78
C LEU A 169 -5.72 -29.62 13.59
N LEU A 170 -4.46 -29.90 13.22
CA LEU A 170 -3.82 -29.33 12.04
C LEU A 170 -4.61 -29.65 10.76
N ASP A 171 -5.03 -30.90 10.59
CA ASP A 171 -5.79 -31.32 9.41
C ASP A 171 -7.14 -30.62 9.32
N LYS A 172 -7.82 -30.40 10.46
CA LYS A 172 -9.07 -29.61 10.50
C LYS A 172 -8.87 -28.17 10.08
N TRP A 173 -7.78 -27.54 10.50
CA TRP A 173 -7.44 -26.17 10.10
C TRP A 173 -7.22 -26.07 8.59
N ASN A 174 -6.34 -26.92 8.08
CA ASN A 174 -6.03 -26.96 6.65
C ASN A 174 -7.27 -27.23 5.80
N GLN A 175 -8.16 -28.13 6.24
CA GLN A 175 -9.40 -28.43 5.53
C GLN A 175 -10.36 -27.24 5.47
N ARG A 176 -10.69 -26.63 6.61
CA ARG A 176 -11.70 -25.55 6.65
C ARG A 176 -11.20 -24.26 5.99
N GLU A 177 -9.91 -23.95 6.12
CA GLU A 177 -9.30 -22.76 5.51
C GLU A 177 -9.17 -22.94 3.99
N ALA A 178 -8.84 -24.14 3.52
CA ALA A 178 -8.87 -24.45 2.09
C ALA A 178 -10.28 -24.36 1.50
N GLN A 179 -11.31 -24.78 2.24
CA GLN A 179 -12.72 -24.62 1.83
C GLN A 179 -13.08 -23.14 1.66
N LEU A 180 -12.71 -22.29 2.63
CA LEU A 180 -12.95 -20.85 2.53
C LEU A 180 -12.23 -20.23 1.32
N ILE A 181 -10.98 -20.60 1.06
CA ILE A 181 -10.25 -20.15 -0.13
C ILE A 181 -10.97 -20.58 -1.42
N ALA A 182 -11.51 -21.80 -1.46
CA ALA A 182 -12.25 -22.30 -2.62
C ALA A 182 -13.60 -21.60 -2.83
N GLU A 183 -14.24 -21.10 -1.77
CA GLU A 183 -15.47 -20.30 -1.84
C GLU A 183 -15.24 -18.88 -2.37
N TYR A 184 -14.03 -18.33 -2.18
CA TYR A 184 -13.65 -16.99 -2.59
C TYR A 184 -12.37 -16.98 -3.44
N PRO A 185 -12.38 -17.63 -4.62
CA PRO A 185 -11.19 -17.75 -5.45
C PRO A 185 -10.73 -16.38 -5.96
N GLY A 186 -9.45 -16.06 -5.76
CA GLY A 186 -8.86 -14.79 -6.20
C GLY A 186 -9.29 -13.57 -5.39
N ALA A 187 -9.84 -13.76 -4.18
CA ALA A 187 -10.13 -12.63 -3.28
C ALA A 187 -8.86 -11.83 -2.95
N VAL A 188 -9.00 -10.51 -2.98
CA VAL A 188 -7.96 -9.55 -2.60
C VAL A 188 -8.56 -8.54 -1.60
N PRO A 189 -8.06 -8.47 -0.35
CA PRO A 189 -7.05 -9.35 0.24
C PRO A 189 -7.51 -10.82 0.33
N ALA A 190 -6.55 -11.74 0.46
CA ALA A 190 -6.84 -13.17 0.55
C ALA A 190 -7.66 -13.50 1.82
N VAL A 191 -8.69 -14.34 1.69
CA VAL A 191 -9.56 -14.74 2.81
C VAL A 191 -8.89 -15.69 3.81
N ALA A 192 -7.88 -16.43 3.37
CA ALA A 192 -7.00 -17.24 4.22
C ALA A 192 -5.72 -17.57 3.42
N TYR A 193 -4.67 -18.01 4.13
CA TYR A 193 -3.40 -18.41 3.52
C TYR A 193 -3.17 -19.91 3.70
N PRO A 194 -3.11 -20.70 2.62
CA PRO A 194 -2.90 -22.14 2.72
C PRO A 194 -1.48 -22.47 3.20
N PRO A 195 -1.23 -23.71 3.65
CA PRO A 195 0.12 -24.23 3.77
C PRO A 195 0.94 -23.96 2.50
N THR A 196 2.18 -23.52 2.68
CA THR A 196 3.07 -23.22 1.56
C THR A 196 4.51 -23.56 1.90
N ARG A 197 5.16 -24.21 0.92
CA ARG A 197 6.59 -24.52 0.95
C ARG A 197 7.43 -23.26 0.84
N LYS A 198 6.93 -22.24 0.14
CA LYS A 198 7.63 -20.97 -0.03
C LYS A 198 7.96 -20.42 1.35
N SER A 199 9.24 -20.18 1.59
CA SER A 199 9.74 -19.57 2.81
C SER A 199 9.39 -20.33 4.10
N ALA A 200 9.03 -21.62 4.02
CA ALA A 200 8.83 -22.44 5.22
C ALA A 200 10.17 -22.64 5.94
N TYR A 201 10.19 -22.35 7.24
CA TYR A 201 11.40 -22.39 8.06
C TYR A 201 11.16 -23.17 9.35
N VAL A 202 12.09 -24.09 9.62
CA VAL A 202 12.20 -24.83 10.87
C VAL A 202 13.68 -24.79 11.27
N GLY A 203 14.02 -23.93 12.23
CA GLY A 203 15.36 -23.68 12.78
C GLY A 203 15.89 -24.83 13.65
N ALA A 204 15.57 -26.06 13.25
CA ALA A 204 16.06 -27.32 13.75
C ALA A 204 16.32 -28.31 12.59
N ALA A 205 16.47 -27.80 11.36
CA ALA A 205 16.65 -28.62 10.15
C ALA A 205 17.84 -29.60 10.23
N SER A 206 18.86 -29.29 11.04
CA SER A 206 20.03 -30.16 11.25
C SER A 206 19.74 -31.47 12.00
N VAL A 207 18.59 -31.57 12.69
CA VAL A 207 18.19 -32.76 13.47
C VAL A 207 16.96 -33.47 12.90
N LEU A 208 16.37 -32.94 11.83
CA LEU A 208 15.23 -33.54 11.13
C LEU A 208 15.70 -34.21 9.84
N SER A 209 15.01 -35.28 9.44
CA SER A 209 15.19 -35.82 8.09
C SER A 209 14.54 -34.88 7.06
N ASP A 210 15.06 -34.90 5.83
CA ASP A 210 14.51 -34.12 4.72
C ASP A 210 13.02 -34.43 4.49
N ASP A 211 12.60 -35.68 4.69
CA ASP A 211 11.20 -36.09 4.59
C ASP A 211 10.29 -35.38 5.61
N ILE A 212 10.78 -35.16 6.84
CA ILE A 212 10.00 -34.47 7.87
C ILE A 212 9.96 -32.96 7.58
N ILE A 213 11.07 -32.38 7.13
CA ILE A 213 11.14 -30.97 6.73
C ILE A 213 10.17 -30.69 5.58
N GLU A 214 10.19 -31.52 4.53
CA GLU A 214 9.26 -31.43 3.40
C GLU A 214 7.81 -31.64 3.85
N THR A 215 7.56 -32.56 4.77
CA THR A 215 6.22 -32.76 5.34
C THR A 215 5.74 -31.47 6.02
N ILE A 216 6.54 -30.90 6.92
CA ILE A 216 6.21 -29.64 7.62
C ILE A 216 6.01 -28.49 6.61
N ALA A 217 6.84 -28.39 5.58
CA ALA A 217 6.72 -27.34 4.56
C ALA A 217 5.45 -27.48 3.71
N ARG A 218 5.01 -28.71 3.44
CA ARG A 218 3.82 -29.01 2.65
C ARG A 218 2.52 -28.80 3.42
N GLU A 219 2.46 -29.22 4.68
CA GLU A 219 1.20 -29.27 5.44
C GLU A 219 1.17 -28.40 6.69
N GLY A 220 2.30 -27.82 7.10
CA GLY A 220 2.38 -26.92 8.24
C GLY A 220 1.52 -25.67 8.01
N ALA A 221 0.61 -25.42 8.93
CA ALA A 221 -0.29 -24.28 8.84
C ALA A 221 0.47 -22.96 8.98
N ARG A 222 0.02 -21.92 8.27
CA ARG A 222 0.51 -20.56 8.44
C ARG A 222 0.21 -20.07 9.86
N THR A 223 1.10 -19.26 10.43
CA THR A 223 0.95 -18.70 11.78
C THR A 223 0.05 -17.47 11.83
N ILE A 224 -0.48 -17.01 10.69
CA ILE A 224 -1.23 -15.74 10.54
C ILE A 224 -2.53 -15.68 11.37
N PRO A 225 -3.45 -16.67 11.33
CA PRO A 225 -4.72 -16.52 12.04
C PRO A 225 -4.67 -17.08 13.47
N PRO A 226 -5.47 -16.54 14.40
CA PRO A 226 -5.74 -17.18 15.68
C PRO A 226 -6.55 -18.46 15.47
N ARG A 227 -6.30 -19.46 16.31
CA ARG A 227 -7.02 -20.74 16.30
C ARG A 227 -7.28 -21.24 17.71
N GLU A 228 -7.85 -22.43 17.82
CA GLU A 228 -8.25 -23.07 19.09
C GLU A 228 -7.10 -23.23 20.09
N HIS A 229 -5.86 -23.26 19.61
CA HIS A 229 -4.66 -23.39 20.45
C HIS A 229 -4.10 -22.06 20.98
N GLY A 230 -4.73 -20.93 20.65
CA GLY A 230 -4.12 -19.60 20.71
C GLY A 230 -3.56 -19.24 19.33
N GLY A 231 -2.24 -19.09 19.24
CA GLY A 231 -1.59 -18.62 18.02
C GLY A 231 -1.64 -17.10 17.97
N ASN A 232 -1.92 -16.54 16.79
CA ASN A 232 -1.90 -15.10 16.56
C ASN A 232 -3.22 -14.43 16.95
N CYS A 233 -3.34 -14.10 18.24
CA CYS A 233 -4.59 -13.56 18.77
C CYS A 233 -4.61 -12.04 18.81
N ASP A 234 -3.45 -11.38 18.85
CA ASP A 234 -3.31 -9.92 18.87
C ASP A 234 -4.18 -9.27 19.93
N ILE A 235 -4.20 -9.88 21.12
CA ILE A 235 -4.93 -9.39 22.28
C ILE A 235 -3.98 -8.55 23.10
N LYS A 236 -4.08 -7.22 23.00
CA LYS A 236 -3.21 -6.28 23.74
C LYS A 236 -3.17 -6.52 25.25
N ASN A 237 -4.26 -7.04 25.83
CA ASN A 237 -4.37 -7.33 27.26
C ASN A 237 -3.66 -8.63 27.70
N LEU A 238 -3.10 -9.42 26.76
CA LEU A 238 -2.18 -10.53 27.06
C LEU A 238 -0.76 -10.01 27.37
N SER A 239 -0.68 -8.96 28.19
CA SER A 239 0.53 -8.18 28.45
C SER A 239 1.36 -8.72 29.63
N LYS A 240 2.49 -8.06 29.91
CA LYS A 240 3.31 -8.34 31.09
C LYS A 240 2.46 -8.37 32.36
N GLY A 241 2.56 -9.42 33.15
CA GLY A 241 1.75 -9.67 34.35
C GLY A 241 0.53 -10.56 34.13
N SER A 242 0.16 -10.85 32.88
CA SER A 242 -0.96 -11.74 32.55
C SER A 242 -0.66 -13.20 32.85
N ARG A 243 -1.72 -13.97 33.10
CA ARG A 243 -1.69 -15.43 33.22
C ARG A 243 -2.58 -16.06 32.17
N VAL A 244 -2.03 -16.94 31.36
CA VAL A 244 -2.74 -17.58 30.24
C VAL A 244 -2.81 -19.09 30.44
N TYR A 245 -3.92 -19.69 30.00
CA TYR A 245 -4.23 -21.11 30.14
C TYR A 245 -4.40 -21.71 28.74
N PHE A 246 -3.38 -22.41 28.24
CA PHE A 246 -3.37 -22.99 26.89
C PHE A 246 -3.76 -24.47 26.89
N PRO A 247 -4.60 -24.92 25.95
CA PRO A 247 -4.90 -26.33 25.78
C PRO A 247 -3.67 -27.07 25.24
N VAL A 248 -3.42 -28.28 25.75
CA VAL A 248 -2.28 -29.12 25.33
C VAL A 248 -2.77 -30.22 24.38
N TYR A 249 -2.19 -30.29 23.19
CA TYR A 249 -2.57 -31.25 22.15
C TYR A 249 -1.49 -32.30 21.83
N VAL A 250 -0.25 -32.04 22.23
CA VAL A 250 0.90 -32.94 22.03
C VAL A 250 1.70 -33.08 23.32
N ASN A 251 2.50 -34.14 23.43
CA ASN A 251 3.42 -34.31 24.55
C ASN A 251 4.37 -33.11 24.64
N GLY A 252 4.63 -32.67 25.86
CA GLY A 252 5.50 -31.53 26.13
C GLY A 252 4.86 -30.16 25.85
N ALA A 253 3.61 -30.12 25.38
CA ALA A 253 2.89 -28.93 24.90
C ALA A 253 3.49 -28.23 23.67
N LYS A 254 4.83 -28.19 23.55
CA LYS A 254 5.57 -27.53 22.46
C LYS A 254 5.06 -26.10 22.25
N PHE A 255 5.27 -25.27 23.26
CA PHE A 255 4.81 -23.88 23.28
C PHE A 255 5.72 -22.97 22.46
N SER A 256 5.17 -22.10 21.62
CA SER A 256 5.92 -21.08 20.89
C SER A 256 5.31 -19.69 21.08
N ILE A 257 6.16 -18.69 20.91
CA ILE A 257 5.86 -17.27 21.13
C ILE A 257 6.65 -16.41 20.15
N GLY A 258 6.11 -15.28 19.75
CA GLY A 258 6.79 -14.32 18.89
C GLY A 258 5.92 -13.08 18.73
N ASP A 259 6.22 -12.30 17.69
CA ASP A 259 5.38 -11.17 17.29
C ASP A 259 5.17 -10.18 18.44
N LEU A 260 6.28 -9.65 18.95
CA LEU A 260 6.21 -8.83 20.15
C LEU A 260 5.74 -7.43 19.78
N HIS A 261 4.71 -6.98 20.49
CA HIS A 261 4.13 -5.66 20.34
C HIS A 261 4.52 -4.81 21.54
N PHE A 262 5.11 -3.65 21.29
CA PHE A 262 5.32 -2.68 22.37
C PHE A 262 3.98 -2.09 22.85
N SER A 263 3.04 -1.89 21.92
CA SER A 263 1.68 -1.42 22.15
C SER A 263 0.83 -1.65 20.90
N GLN A 264 -0.46 -1.90 21.09
CA GLN A 264 -1.42 -2.12 20.00
C GLN A 264 -2.76 -1.49 20.36
N GLY A 265 -3.51 -1.06 19.35
CA GLY A 265 -4.93 -0.74 19.48
C GLY A 265 -5.80 -1.97 19.31
N ASP A 266 -7.01 -1.98 19.90
CA ASP A 266 -7.94 -3.09 19.66
C ASP A 266 -8.19 -3.28 18.16
N GLY A 267 -8.28 -4.54 17.73
CA GLY A 267 -8.56 -4.91 16.35
C GLY A 267 -7.42 -4.69 15.35
N GLU A 268 -6.27 -4.12 15.77
CA GLU A 268 -5.05 -4.04 14.97
C GLU A 268 -5.29 -3.60 13.53
N LEU A 269 -5.92 -2.44 13.38
CA LEU A 269 -6.66 -2.12 12.18
C LEU A 269 -5.80 -2.11 10.91
N THR A 270 -4.50 -1.82 11.01
CA THR A 270 -3.60 -1.70 9.86
C THR A 270 -2.99 -3.03 9.40
N PHE A 271 -3.24 -4.14 10.11
CA PHE A 271 -2.63 -5.47 9.94
C PHE A 271 -1.09 -5.52 10.11
N CYS A 272 -0.35 -4.55 9.56
CA CYS A 272 1.04 -4.25 9.94
C CYS A 272 1.10 -3.23 11.10
N GLY A 273 0.02 -3.09 11.87
CA GLY A 273 0.13 -2.64 13.26
C GLY A 273 0.21 -3.92 14.09
N ALA A 274 0.54 -4.00 15.37
CA ALA A 274 0.91 -3.06 16.43
C ALA A 274 2.16 -2.17 16.21
N ILE A 275 2.75 -1.66 17.30
CA ILE A 275 4.17 -1.30 17.31
C ILE A 275 4.98 -2.60 17.42
N GLU A 276 5.38 -3.11 16.27
CA GLU A 276 6.18 -4.31 16.08
C GLU A 276 7.59 -4.12 16.63
N MET A 277 8.11 -5.10 17.38
CA MET A 277 9.47 -5.05 17.91
C MET A 277 10.12 -6.43 18.04
N ALA A 278 11.45 -6.44 18.00
CA ALA A 278 12.24 -7.53 18.56
C ALA A 278 12.41 -7.31 20.08
N GLY A 279 12.47 -8.38 20.87
CA GLY A 279 12.58 -8.23 22.31
C GLY A 279 12.81 -9.52 23.10
N VAL A 280 12.60 -9.40 24.41
CA VAL A 280 12.80 -10.46 25.39
C VAL A 280 11.53 -10.65 26.20
N VAL A 281 11.08 -11.89 26.29
CA VAL A 281 9.96 -12.30 27.14
C VAL A 281 10.47 -13.15 28.29
N THR A 282 10.00 -12.86 29.50
CA THR A 282 10.24 -13.70 30.68
C THR A 282 8.97 -14.47 31.02
N LEU A 283 9.06 -15.80 31.07
CA LEU A 283 7.93 -16.70 31.25
C LEU A 283 8.13 -17.63 32.44
N LYS A 284 7.02 -18.17 32.94
CA LYS A 284 7.01 -19.31 33.84
C LYS A 284 5.86 -20.24 33.48
N PHE A 285 6.15 -21.54 33.38
CA PHE A 285 5.15 -22.56 33.06
C PHE A 285 4.73 -23.33 34.29
N THR A 286 3.45 -23.70 34.38
CA THR A 286 2.96 -24.77 35.23
C THR A 286 1.91 -25.60 34.48
N ILE A 287 1.50 -26.75 35.01
CA ILE A 287 0.57 -27.67 34.33
C ILE A 287 -0.63 -27.95 35.22
N ILE A 288 -1.82 -27.88 34.65
CA ILE A 288 -3.04 -28.44 35.25
C ILE A 288 -3.34 -29.76 34.56
N LYS A 289 -3.11 -30.87 35.27
CA LYS A 289 -3.37 -32.22 34.75
C LYS A 289 -4.86 -32.41 34.46
N ASP A 290 -5.20 -32.98 33.30
CA ASP A 290 -6.58 -33.11 32.80
C ASP A 290 -7.33 -31.77 32.75
N GLY A 291 -6.59 -30.66 32.61
CA GLY A 291 -7.12 -29.30 32.73
C GLY A 291 -8.20 -29.00 31.71
N MET A 292 -8.09 -29.49 30.47
CA MET A 292 -9.08 -29.22 29.42
C MET A 292 -10.44 -29.80 29.81
N LYS A 293 -10.47 -30.99 30.41
CA LYS A 293 -11.70 -31.60 30.92
C LYS A 293 -12.23 -30.83 32.13
N LYS A 294 -11.36 -30.54 33.11
CA LYS A 294 -11.74 -29.89 34.37
C LYS A 294 -12.29 -28.47 34.17
N LEU A 295 -11.79 -27.76 33.17
CA LEU A 295 -12.20 -26.39 32.82
C LEU A 295 -13.17 -26.35 31.63
N SER A 296 -13.55 -27.50 31.06
CA SER A 296 -14.33 -27.59 29.81
C SER A 296 -13.77 -26.70 28.69
N MET A 297 -12.45 -26.72 28.56
CA MET A 297 -11.69 -25.77 27.77
C MET A 297 -11.49 -26.27 26.34
N SER A 298 -11.91 -25.45 25.38
CA SER A 298 -11.70 -25.66 23.93
C SER A 298 -10.84 -24.57 23.29
N SER A 299 -10.60 -23.46 23.99
CA SER A 299 -9.81 -22.30 23.58
C SER A 299 -9.08 -21.72 24.80
N PRO A 300 -8.02 -20.90 24.62
CA PRO A 300 -7.29 -20.34 25.74
C PRO A 300 -8.16 -19.44 26.62
N ILE A 301 -7.86 -19.43 27.91
CA ILE A 301 -8.43 -18.51 28.89
C ILE A 301 -7.29 -17.65 29.41
N TYR A 302 -7.54 -16.40 29.80
CA TYR A 302 -6.51 -15.57 30.42
C TYR A 302 -7.05 -14.70 31.55
N LEU A 303 -6.15 -14.33 32.45
CA LEU A 303 -6.31 -13.25 33.40
C LEU A 303 -5.45 -12.08 32.90
N PRO A 304 -6.01 -10.89 32.70
CA PRO A 304 -5.26 -9.73 32.21
C PRO A 304 -4.22 -9.28 33.23
N SER A 305 -3.33 -8.40 32.78
CA SER A 305 -2.32 -7.83 33.63
C SER A 305 -2.92 -7.01 34.77
N VAL A 306 -2.21 -7.02 35.89
CA VAL A 306 -2.45 -6.09 37.01
C VAL A 306 -1.66 -4.78 36.86
N VAL A 307 -0.87 -4.65 35.79
CA VAL A 307 0.03 -3.52 35.49
C VAL A 307 -0.21 -3.03 34.06
N ASP A 308 -1.36 -2.41 33.84
CA ASP A 308 -1.69 -1.72 32.57
C ASP A 308 -1.67 -0.19 32.75
N PRO A 309 -1.29 0.57 31.71
CA PRO A 309 -1.37 2.02 31.74
C PRO A 309 -2.83 2.46 31.84
N LYS A 310 -3.10 3.36 32.79
CA LYS A 310 -4.44 3.89 33.02
C LYS A 310 -4.62 5.21 32.28
N TYR A 311 -5.44 5.19 31.24
CA TYR A 311 -5.95 6.40 30.59
C TYR A 311 -7.37 6.63 31.10
N ALA A 312 -7.60 7.74 31.78
CA ALA A 312 -8.84 7.98 32.52
C ALA A 312 -9.93 8.59 31.65
N THR A 313 -9.54 9.27 30.57
CA THR A 313 -10.45 10.02 29.72
C THR A 313 -10.32 9.57 28.27
N GLN A 314 -11.45 9.29 27.63
CA GLN A 314 -11.49 8.93 26.22
C GLN A 314 -12.50 9.81 25.48
N VAL A 315 -12.21 10.09 24.21
CA VAL A 315 -13.25 10.49 23.24
C VAL A 315 -13.70 9.22 22.52
N THR A 316 -14.98 8.87 22.65
CA THR A 316 -15.53 7.60 22.16
C THR A 316 -16.42 7.81 20.94
N PHE A 317 -16.16 7.04 19.90
CA PHE A 317 -16.83 7.09 18.61
C PHE A 317 -17.69 5.84 18.44
N GLN A 318 -18.90 6.01 17.89
CA GLN A 318 -19.83 4.92 17.65
C GLN A 318 -19.87 4.57 16.16
N GLY A 319 -19.98 3.28 15.86
CA GLY A 319 -20.32 2.77 14.55
C GLY A 319 -21.45 1.76 14.61
N VAL A 320 -22.16 1.62 13.48
CA VAL A 320 -23.30 0.71 13.30
C VAL A 320 -23.14 -0.10 12.02
N SER A 321 -23.93 -1.17 11.83
CA SER A 321 -23.89 -2.06 10.66
C SER A 321 -24.42 -1.43 9.36
N VAL A 322 -23.98 -0.21 9.04
CA VAL A 322 -24.27 0.53 7.82
C VAL A 322 -22.94 1.00 7.24
N ASP A 323 -22.68 0.72 5.97
CA ASP A 323 -21.43 1.16 5.34
C ASP A 323 -21.47 2.63 4.88
N ASN A 324 -20.36 3.10 4.27
CA ASN A 324 -20.23 4.50 3.83
C ASN A 324 -21.20 4.88 2.71
N ASP A 325 -21.71 3.89 1.97
CA ASP A 325 -22.69 4.08 0.88
C ASP A 325 -24.14 4.01 1.40
N GLY A 326 -24.32 3.80 2.71
CA GLY A 326 -25.63 3.68 3.34
C GLY A 326 -26.25 2.29 3.20
N LYS A 327 -25.50 1.28 2.75
CA LYS A 327 -26.00 -0.10 2.66
C LYS A 327 -26.14 -0.68 4.06
N GLN A 328 -27.33 -1.20 4.34
CA GLN A 328 -27.66 -1.86 5.60
C GLN A 328 -27.14 -3.31 5.61
N TYR A 329 -26.43 -3.67 6.67
CA TYR A 329 -26.00 -5.03 6.99
C TYR A 329 -26.76 -5.54 8.21
N SER A 330 -26.93 -6.86 8.33
CA SER A 330 -27.65 -7.48 9.45
C SER A 330 -26.66 -7.96 10.51
N MET A 331 -26.63 -7.31 11.68
CA MET A 331 -25.78 -7.68 12.83
C MET A 331 -24.28 -7.79 12.49
N ASP A 332 -23.82 -6.96 11.56
CA ASP A 332 -22.41 -6.99 11.14
C ASP A 332 -21.57 -6.08 12.04
N ALA A 333 -20.88 -6.71 13.00
CA ALA A 333 -19.98 -6.04 13.93
C ALA A 333 -18.71 -5.53 13.23
N THR A 334 -18.26 -6.17 12.15
CA THR A 334 -17.09 -5.74 11.39
C THR A 334 -17.38 -4.42 10.68
N VAL A 335 -18.52 -4.31 10.00
CA VAL A 335 -18.96 -3.05 9.39
C VAL A 335 -19.10 -1.96 10.45
N ALA A 336 -19.73 -2.26 11.58
CA ALA A 336 -19.86 -1.33 12.69
C ALA A 336 -18.51 -0.87 13.26
N TYR A 337 -17.53 -1.77 13.37
CA TYR A 337 -16.17 -1.44 13.78
C TYR A 337 -15.50 -0.46 12.80
N LYS A 338 -15.58 -0.76 11.49
CA LYS A 338 -15.03 0.11 10.44
C LYS A 338 -15.62 1.53 10.52
N GLN A 339 -16.92 1.65 10.80
CA GLN A 339 -17.57 2.96 10.96
C GLN A 339 -17.06 3.73 12.19
N ALA A 340 -16.94 3.08 13.35
CA ALA A 340 -16.39 3.70 14.55
C ALA A 340 -14.94 4.17 14.31
N ALA A 341 -14.14 3.34 13.64
CA ALA A 341 -12.75 3.65 13.30
C ALA A 341 -12.63 4.85 12.36
N ARG A 342 -13.45 4.91 11.30
CA ARG A 342 -13.50 6.04 10.37
C ARG A 342 -13.86 7.35 11.07
N ALA A 343 -14.86 7.32 11.95
CA ALA A 343 -15.24 8.50 12.73
C ALA A 343 -14.09 9.00 13.62
N ALA A 344 -13.37 8.08 14.27
CA ALA A 344 -12.19 8.38 15.08
C ALA A 344 -11.04 8.97 14.24
N ILE A 345 -10.75 8.38 13.07
CA ILE A 345 -9.73 8.85 12.12
C ILE A 345 -10.04 10.27 11.63
N GLU A 346 -11.29 10.56 11.24
CA GLU A 346 -11.69 11.89 10.80
C GLU A 346 -11.59 12.93 11.92
N TYR A 347 -11.88 12.54 13.17
CA TYR A 347 -11.69 13.41 14.32
C TYR A 347 -10.22 13.78 14.51
N ILE A 348 -9.32 12.79 14.53
CA ILE A 348 -7.87 13.02 14.64
C ILE A 348 -7.37 13.85 13.45
N HIS A 349 -7.85 13.58 12.24
CA HIS A 349 -7.53 14.38 11.05
C HIS A 349 -7.94 15.85 11.21
N GLY A 350 -9.11 16.11 11.80
CA GLY A 350 -9.57 17.46 12.13
C GLY A 350 -8.66 18.23 13.10
N LEU A 351 -7.84 17.53 13.90
CA LEU A 351 -6.83 18.10 14.79
C LEU A 351 -5.54 18.50 14.06
N GLY A 352 -5.41 18.16 12.76
CA GLY A 352 -4.29 18.54 11.90
C GLY A 352 -3.36 17.41 11.50
N TYR A 353 -3.60 16.17 11.93
CA TYR A 353 -2.86 14.98 11.48
C TYR A 353 -3.29 14.56 10.06
N THR A 354 -2.42 13.84 9.33
CA THR A 354 -2.86 13.13 8.12
C THR A 354 -3.74 11.94 8.48
N LYS A 355 -4.51 11.43 7.52
CA LYS A 355 -5.36 10.26 7.76
C LYS A 355 -4.53 9.00 8.01
N GLU A 356 -3.38 8.88 7.35
CA GLU A 356 -2.42 7.79 7.53
C GLU A 356 -1.81 7.83 8.93
N GLN A 357 -1.43 9.03 9.42
CA GLN A 357 -0.98 9.19 10.81
C GLN A 357 -2.05 8.77 11.80
N ALA A 358 -3.30 9.21 11.58
CA ALA A 358 -4.42 8.82 12.42
C ALA A 358 -4.64 7.30 12.38
N TYR A 359 -4.62 6.68 11.21
CA TYR A 359 -4.84 5.24 11.04
C TYR A 359 -3.74 4.40 11.70
N LEU A 360 -2.46 4.74 11.46
CA LEU A 360 -1.31 4.12 12.11
C LEU A 360 -1.36 4.30 13.63
N LEU A 361 -1.73 5.50 14.11
CA LEU A 361 -1.91 5.77 15.54
C LEU A 361 -3.01 4.90 16.14
N MET A 362 -4.16 4.78 15.47
CA MET A 362 -5.27 3.94 15.91
C MET A 362 -4.91 2.45 16.00
N SER A 363 -3.91 1.98 15.25
CA SER A 363 -3.44 0.60 15.35
C SER A 363 -2.38 0.38 16.44
N CYS A 364 -1.74 1.44 16.93
CA CYS A 364 -0.58 1.36 17.83
C CYS A 364 -0.86 1.85 19.25
N ALA A 365 -1.57 2.96 19.36
CA ALA A 365 -1.96 3.51 20.65
C ALA A 365 -2.93 2.55 21.34
N PRO A 366 -2.93 2.50 22.68
CA PRO A 366 -3.81 1.64 23.47
C PRO A 366 -5.25 2.16 23.47
N ILE A 367 -5.85 2.23 22.29
CA ILE A 367 -7.26 2.52 22.09
C ILE A 367 -8.10 1.31 22.52
N GLU A 368 -9.33 1.59 22.94
CA GLU A 368 -10.25 0.55 23.36
C GLU A 368 -11.41 0.47 22.39
N ALA A 369 -11.79 -0.75 22.01
CA ALA A 369 -12.97 -0.99 21.22
C ALA A 369 -13.92 -1.95 21.94
N HIS A 370 -15.20 -1.61 21.96
CA HIS A 370 -16.22 -2.41 22.61
C HIS A 370 -17.31 -2.81 21.66
N VAL A 371 -17.67 -4.09 21.71
CA VAL A 371 -18.95 -4.58 21.24
C VAL A 371 -20.02 -4.13 22.22
N ALA A 372 -20.68 -3.01 21.93
CA ALA A 372 -21.67 -2.40 22.81
C ALA A 372 -23.02 -3.13 22.76
N SER A 373 -23.47 -3.50 21.57
CA SER A 373 -24.66 -4.34 21.36
C SER A 373 -24.56 -5.13 20.05
N ILE A 374 -25.01 -6.38 20.05
CA ILE A 374 -25.10 -7.26 18.88
C ILE A 374 -26.46 -7.97 18.82
N VAL A 375 -27.49 -7.35 19.37
CA VAL A 375 -28.85 -7.93 19.46
C VAL A 375 -29.93 -7.02 18.90
N ASP A 376 -29.64 -5.73 18.72
CA ASP A 376 -30.62 -4.71 18.35
C ASP A 376 -30.78 -4.61 16.83
N HIS A 377 -31.58 -5.52 16.26
CA HIS A 377 -31.78 -5.58 14.81
C HIS A 377 -32.23 -4.25 14.19
N PRO A 378 -31.62 -3.82 13.05
CA PRO A 378 -30.65 -4.56 12.24
C PRO A 378 -29.16 -4.31 12.58
N ASN A 379 -28.84 -3.43 13.54
CA ASN A 379 -27.48 -2.91 13.74
C ASN A 379 -26.74 -3.52 14.93
N ALA A 380 -25.56 -4.09 14.68
CA ALA A 380 -24.55 -4.18 15.73
C ALA A 380 -24.06 -2.75 16.04
N SER A 381 -23.70 -2.50 17.29
CA SER A 381 -23.10 -1.24 17.73
C SER A 381 -21.72 -1.52 18.31
N ILE A 382 -20.71 -0.91 17.69
CA ILE A 382 -19.34 -0.91 18.15
C ILE A 382 -18.98 0.51 18.60
N THR A 383 -18.14 0.61 19.62
CA THR A 383 -17.54 1.88 20.02
C THR A 383 -16.02 1.78 20.02
N ILE A 384 -15.34 2.89 19.72
CA ILE A 384 -13.88 3.02 19.79
C ILE A 384 -13.52 4.27 20.60
N GLY A 385 -12.77 4.11 21.67
CA GLY A 385 -12.30 5.17 22.56
C GLY A 385 -10.84 5.54 22.29
N ILE A 386 -10.59 6.82 22.01
CA ILE A 386 -9.24 7.38 21.92
C ILE A 386 -8.85 7.97 23.28
N PRO A 387 -7.79 7.49 23.95
CA PRO A 387 -7.30 8.09 25.19
C PRO A 387 -6.77 9.49 24.93
N THR A 388 -7.27 10.48 25.67
CA THR A 388 -6.93 11.90 25.42
C THR A 388 -5.52 12.26 25.87
N GLU A 389 -5.03 11.56 26.89
CA GLU A 389 -3.77 11.83 27.58
C GLU A 389 -2.53 11.41 26.78
N ILE A 390 -2.71 10.74 25.64
CA ILE A 390 -1.60 10.39 24.75
C ILE A 390 -1.14 11.58 23.91
N PHE A 391 -1.96 12.63 23.81
CA PHE A 391 -1.66 13.83 23.04
C PHE A 391 -1.04 14.89 23.95
N ASP A 392 -0.13 15.69 23.41
CA ASP A 392 0.47 16.85 24.08
C ASP A 392 -0.47 18.08 24.18
N ARG A 393 -1.71 17.90 23.76
CA ARG A 393 -2.76 18.91 23.69
C ARG A 393 -4.10 18.31 24.11
N ASP A 394 -5.02 19.16 24.54
CA ASP A 394 -6.36 18.74 24.90
C ASP A 394 -7.20 18.48 23.65
N ILE A 395 -7.55 17.21 23.44
CA ILE A 395 -8.36 16.76 22.29
C ILE A 395 -9.83 16.54 22.66
N ARG A 396 -10.30 16.99 23.83
CA ARG A 396 -11.72 16.87 24.19
C ARG A 396 -12.56 17.82 23.32
N PRO A 397 -13.81 17.45 22.95
CA PRO A 397 -14.64 18.24 22.05
C PRO A 397 -14.74 19.72 22.42
N ASP A 398 -15.03 20.04 23.69
CA ASP A 398 -15.14 21.43 24.15
C ASP A 398 -13.84 22.23 23.97
N ALA A 399 -12.69 21.58 24.24
CA ALA A 399 -11.38 22.19 24.07
C ALA A 399 -11.03 22.39 22.59
N VAL A 400 -11.35 21.42 21.74
CA VAL A 400 -11.14 21.50 20.28
C VAL A 400 -11.99 22.61 19.68
N VAL A 401 -13.26 22.73 20.09
CA VAL A 401 -14.15 23.81 19.66
C VAL A 401 -13.60 25.16 20.11
N ALA A 402 -13.22 25.31 21.39
CA ALA A 402 -12.63 26.55 21.90
C ALA A 402 -11.33 26.92 21.16
N ALA A 403 -10.47 25.95 20.85
CA ALA A 403 -9.24 26.17 20.09
C ALA A 403 -9.53 26.59 18.64
N PHE A 404 -10.55 26.01 18.01
CA PHE A 404 -11.00 26.38 16.66
C PHE A 404 -11.55 27.80 16.64
N GLU A 405 -12.47 28.14 17.54
CA GLU A 405 -13.10 29.47 17.63
C GLU A 405 -12.11 30.59 17.95
N SER A 406 -11.09 30.29 18.77
CA SER A 406 -10.02 31.23 19.10
C SER A 406 -8.91 31.31 18.04
N GLY A 407 -8.94 30.46 17.01
CA GLY A 407 -7.89 30.37 15.99
C GLY A 407 -6.56 29.79 16.50
N THR A 408 -6.56 29.15 17.68
CA THR A 408 -5.36 28.57 18.32
C THR A 408 -5.16 27.09 18.01
N LEU A 409 -6.12 26.45 17.32
CA LEU A 409 -6.00 25.06 16.88
C LEU A 409 -4.82 24.91 15.91
N LYS A 410 -3.72 24.37 16.42
CA LYS A 410 -2.51 24.10 15.62
C LYS A 410 -2.76 22.95 14.65
N ARG A 411 -2.56 23.18 13.35
CA ARG A 411 -2.60 22.13 12.30
C ARG A 411 -1.20 21.90 11.72
N ASP A 412 -0.23 21.69 12.61
CA ASP A 412 1.20 21.66 12.33
C ASP A 412 1.78 20.27 12.09
N TYR A 413 1.00 19.21 12.32
CA TYR A 413 1.44 17.83 12.17
C TYR A 413 1.18 17.30 10.75
N GLY A 414 2.09 17.59 9.82
CA GLY A 414 1.97 17.03 8.45
C GLY A 414 3.07 17.39 7.45
N ALA A 415 4.22 17.91 7.89
CA ALA A 415 5.27 18.40 6.98
C ALA A 415 6.59 17.59 6.95
N GLY A 416 6.69 16.50 7.72
CA GLY A 416 7.93 15.72 7.85
C GLY A 416 7.76 14.23 7.61
N HIS A 417 6.82 13.80 6.75
CA HIS A 417 6.87 12.41 6.30
C HIS A 417 8.03 12.25 5.35
N ALA A 418 8.69 11.12 5.50
CA ALA A 418 9.69 10.67 4.60
C ALA A 418 9.14 10.61 3.17
N THR A 419 9.48 11.64 2.45
CA THR A 419 9.26 11.82 1.04
C THR A 419 10.61 11.57 0.42
N THR A 420 10.62 10.83 -0.69
CA THR A 420 11.78 10.72 -1.57
C THR A 420 12.50 12.08 -1.66
N THR A 421 13.78 12.09 -1.29
CA THR A 421 14.57 13.31 -1.19
C THR A 421 14.68 14.03 -2.54
N LYS A 422 14.02 15.19 -2.68
CA LYS A 422 14.63 16.50 -3.04
C LYS A 422 13.59 17.64 -3.05
N ARG A 423 13.59 18.40 -1.94
CA ARG A 423 13.23 19.83 -1.74
C ARG A 423 11.90 20.40 -2.29
N ALA A 424 10.89 20.29 -1.43
CA ALA A 424 10.05 21.35 -0.87
C ALA A 424 9.80 22.67 -1.65
N ARG A 425 8.55 22.84 -2.08
CA ARG A 425 7.72 24.02 -1.75
C ARG A 425 6.30 23.56 -1.35
N LYS A 426 5.83 24.02 -0.19
CA LYS A 426 4.44 23.92 0.32
C LYS A 426 3.84 25.34 0.35
N PRO A 427 2.52 25.55 0.52
CA PRO A 427 1.45 24.56 0.68
C PRO A 427 0.25 24.79 -0.29
N ASP A 428 -0.26 23.73 -0.90
CA ASP A 428 -1.70 23.51 -0.96
C ASP A 428 -1.97 22.01 -1.12
N LEU A 429 -2.89 21.50 -0.28
CA LEU A 429 -3.29 20.10 -0.23
C LEU A 429 -3.97 19.71 -1.54
N TYR A 430 -3.44 18.69 -2.22
CA TYR A 430 -4.27 17.83 -3.06
C TYR A 430 -4.34 16.43 -2.47
N LEU A 431 -5.27 16.28 -1.51
CA LEU A 431 -6.00 15.03 -1.29
C LEU A 431 -6.60 14.59 -2.64
N TYR A 432 -6.17 13.46 -3.20
CA TYR A 432 -6.94 12.75 -4.21
C TYR A 432 -7.88 11.79 -3.49
N ARG A 433 -9.06 12.29 -3.12
CA ARG A 433 -10.20 11.45 -2.79
C ARG A 433 -10.73 10.84 -4.08
N TYR A 434 -10.81 9.51 -4.11
CA TYR A 434 -11.69 8.79 -5.03
C TYR A 434 -13.08 8.74 -4.38
N SER A 435 -14.05 9.39 -4.99
CA SER A 435 -15.46 9.24 -4.65
C SER A 435 -16.25 9.33 -5.94
N GLY A 436 -16.80 8.20 -6.39
CA GLY A 436 -17.52 8.16 -7.65
C GLY A 436 -17.99 6.77 -8.07
N MET A 437 -19.02 6.27 -7.36
CA MET A 437 -20.20 5.60 -7.93
C MET A 437 -20.02 4.36 -8.84
N SER A 438 -20.57 3.25 -8.33
CA SER A 438 -21.54 2.37 -9.01
C SER A 438 -21.60 2.39 -10.54
N GLY A 439 -21.33 1.25 -11.17
CA GLY A 439 -21.92 0.92 -12.47
C GLY A 439 -21.02 0.07 -13.35
N VAL A 440 -21.45 -1.18 -13.58
CA VAL A 440 -20.96 -2.10 -14.61
C VAL A 440 -19.55 -2.65 -14.34
N GLY A 441 -19.48 -3.82 -13.71
CA GLY A 441 -18.23 -4.59 -13.70
C GLY A 441 -17.80 -4.89 -15.13
N ILE A 442 -16.62 -4.41 -15.53
CA ILE A 442 -16.00 -4.78 -16.80
C ILE A 442 -15.74 -6.29 -16.75
N GLU A 443 -16.20 -7.00 -17.77
CA GLU A 443 -15.86 -8.41 -17.97
C GLU A 443 -14.35 -8.55 -18.16
N LEU A 444 -13.66 -9.26 -17.25
CA LEU A 444 -12.21 -9.37 -17.27
C LEU A 444 -11.73 -10.17 -18.50
N ALA A 445 -10.54 -9.85 -19.01
CA ALA A 445 -9.90 -10.63 -20.05
C ALA A 445 -9.62 -12.06 -19.54
N SER A 446 -9.59 -13.04 -20.45
CA SER A 446 -9.25 -14.42 -20.07
C SER A 446 -7.82 -14.49 -19.51
N ALA A 447 -7.54 -15.48 -18.65
CA ALA A 447 -6.20 -15.65 -18.06
C ALA A 447 -5.08 -15.71 -19.13
N ALA A 448 -5.33 -16.42 -20.24
CA ALA A 448 -4.38 -16.49 -21.36
C ALA A 448 -4.16 -15.12 -22.03
N ARG A 449 -5.20 -14.29 -22.14
CA ARG A 449 -5.09 -12.94 -22.69
C ARG A 449 -4.38 -11.99 -21.72
N GLN A 450 -4.59 -12.14 -20.41
CA GLN A 450 -3.89 -11.38 -19.39
C GLN A 450 -2.38 -11.69 -19.41
N GLU A 451 -2.00 -12.96 -19.55
CA GLU A 451 -0.60 -13.40 -19.67
C GLU A 451 0.07 -12.82 -20.93
N GLU A 452 -0.59 -12.90 -22.10
CA GLU A 452 -0.10 -12.31 -23.36
C GLU A 452 0.14 -10.78 -23.24
N LEU A 453 -0.78 -10.07 -22.59
CA LEU A 453 -0.66 -8.63 -22.36
C LEU A 453 0.47 -8.31 -21.38
N ALA A 454 0.69 -9.14 -20.36
CA ALA A 454 1.77 -8.98 -19.40
C ALA A 454 3.14 -9.12 -20.07
N GLU A 455 3.31 -10.15 -20.91
CA GLU A 455 4.54 -10.36 -21.69
C GLU A 455 4.78 -9.19 -22.64
N SER A 456 3.78 -8.83 -23.45
CA SER A 456 3.89 -7.77 -24.46
C SER A 456 4.19 -6.40 -23.86
N LEU A 457 3.52 -6.04 -22.74
CA LEU A 457 3.79 -4.79 -22.03
C LEU A 457 5.19 -4.78 -21.40
N GLY A 458 5.61 -5.91 -20.82
CA GLY A 458 6.96 -6.10 -20.26
C GLY A 458 8.05 -5.90 -21.31
N GLU A 459 7.91 -6.51 -22.48
CA GLU A 459 8.87 -6.36 -23.59
C GLU A 459 8.99 -4.91 -24.07
N VAL A 460 7.86 -4.19 -24.19
CA VAL A 460 7.87 -2.79 -24.62
C VAL A 460 8.54 -1.91 -23.57
N ARG A 461 8.25 -2.10 -22.27
CA ARG A 461 8.92 -1.36 -21.18
C ARG A 461 10.43 -1.57 -21.21
N GLN A 462 10.89 -2.80 -21.39
CA GLN A 462 12.32 -3.11 -21.49
C GLN A 462 12.98 -2.43 -22.70
N LYS A 463 12.29 -2.36 -23.85
CA LYS A 463 12.79 -1.64 -25.05
C LYS A 463 12.86 -0.13 -24.83
N VAL A 464 11.88 0.47 -24.13
CA VAL A 464 11.91 1.89 -23.76
C VAL A 464 13.13 2.18 -22.88
N GLU A 465 13.35 1.38 -21.84
CA GLU A 465 14.53 1.51 -20.96
C GLU A 465 15.84 1.38 -21.74
N SER A 466 15.94 0.36 -22.61
CA SER A 466 17.12 0.09 -23.42
C SER A 466 17.44 1.20 -24.42
N ALA A 467 16.41 1.83 -24.99
CA ALA A 467 16.57 2.98 -25.88
C ALA A 467 17.07 4.22 -25.13
N CYS A 468 16.74 4.37 -23.85
CA CYS A 468 17.20 5.49 -23.02
C CYS A 468 18.68 5.40 -22.66
N THR A 469 19.24 4.20 -22.48
CA THR A 469 20.66 3.98 -22.13
C THR A 469 21.61 4.58 -23.17
N ASN A 470 21.14 4.74 -24.41
CA ASN A 470 21.90 5.29 -25.54
C ASN A 470 21.73 6.81 -25.72
N ARG A 471 21.04 7.52 -24.82
CA ARG A 471 21.00 8.99 -24.80
C ARG A 471 22.31 9.61 -24.29
N ALA A 472 22.58 10.84 -24.71
CA ALA A 472 23.63 11.69 -24.15
C ALA A 472 23.41 11.89 -22.63
N VAL A 473 24.51 12.01 -21.88
CA VAL A 473 24.56 11.92 -20.41
C VAL A 473 23.60 12.87 -19.69
N GLU A 474 23.35 14.06 -20.23
CA GLU A 474 22.46 15.09 -19.65
C GLU A 474 20.96 14.76 -19.82
N ALA A 475 20.58 13.88 -20.75
CA ALA A 475 19.19 13.49 -21.02
C ALA A 475 18.81 12.11 -20.41
N ARG A 476 19.66 11.56 -19.52
CA ARG A 476 19.50 10.24 -18.88
C ARG A 476 18.72 10.25 -17.56
N GLU A 477 18.38 11.43 -17.02
CA GLU A 477 17.82 11.53 -15.66
C GLU A 477 16.31 11.20 -15.57
N THR A 478 15.58 11.18 -16.69
CA THR A 478 14.14 10.88 -16.72
C THR A 478 13.78 9.93 -17.87
N LEU A 479 13.13 8.81 -17.56
CA LEU A 479 12.56 7.90 -18.56
C LEU A 479 11.39 8.58 -19.31
N PRO A 480 11.30 8.45 -20.65
CA PRO A 480 10.15 8.90 -21.43
C PRO A 480 8.85 8.24 -20.99
N CYS A 481 7.75 8.99 -21.04
CA CYS A 481 6.41 8.47 -20.78
C CYS A 481 5.99 7.50 -21.90
N LEU A 482 5.66 6.26 -21.54
CA LEU A 482 5.07 5.26 -22.43
C LEU A 482 3.54 5.36 -22.38
N VAL A 483 2.91 5.87 -23.44
CA VAL A 483 1.46 5.88 -23.61
C VAL A 483 1.01 4.61 -24.33
N ALA A 484 0.26 3.74 -23.63
CA ALA A 484 -0.29 2.51 -24.19
C ALA A 484 -1.56 2.79 -25.01
N VAL A 485 -1.49 2.64 -26.33
CA VAL A 485 -2.57 3.04 -27.25
C VAL A 485 -3.57 1.92 -27.46
N SER A 486 -4.77 2.07 -26.91
CA SER A 486 -5.79 1.01 -26.75
C SER A 486 -7.00 1.13 -27.69
N LYS A 487 -6.91 1.92 -28.76
CA LYS A 487 -8.00 2.07 -29.75
C LYS A 487 -8.50 0.72 -30.27
N TYR A 488 -9.82 0.54 -30.34
CA TYR A 488 -10.49 -0.71 -30.71
C TYR A 488 -10.25 -1.92 -29.80
N LYS A 489 -9.52 -1.75 -28.69
CA LYS A 489 -9.35 -2.80 -27.68
C LYS A 489 -10.43 -2.67 -26.61
N PRO A 490 -10.93 -3.78 -26.07
CA PRO A 490 -11.95 -3.75 -25.02
C PRO A 490 -11.39 -3.11 -23.75
N ALA A 491 -12.27 -2.59 -22.89
CA ALA A 491 -11.87 -2.05 -21.58
C ALA A 491 -11.15 -3.10 -20.72
N SER A 492 -11.42 -4.39 -20.94
CA SER A 492 -10.78 -5.51 -20.26
C SER A 492 -9.27 -5.65 -20.52
N ASP A 493 -8.82 -5.39 -21.75
CA ASP A 493 -7.39 -5.36 -22.10
C ASP A 493 -6.67 -4.19 -21.41
N ILE A 494 -7.36 -3.04 -21.34
CA ILE A 494 -6.85 -1.83 -20.66
C ILE A 494 -6.77 -2.09 -19.16
N ARG A 495 -7.79 -2.73 -18.59
CA ARG A 495 -7.82 -3.14 -17.19
C ARG A 495 -6.67 -4.09 -16.85
N ALA A 496 -6.41 -5.09 -17.69
CA ALA A 496 -5.28 -6.01 -17.49
C ALA A 496 -3.92 -5.27 -17.49
N CYS A 497 -3.70 -4.32 -18.40
CA CYS A 497 -2.48 -3.51 -18.41
C CYS A 497 -2.40 -2.55 -17.21
N TYR A 498 -3.55 -2.00 -16.79
CA TYR A 498 -3.67 -1.12 -15.62
C TYR A 498 -3.30 -1.87 -14.33
N ASP A 499 -3.78 -3.10 -14.16
CA ASP A 499 -3.47 -3.96 -13.02
C ASP A 499 -1.96 -4.31 -12.94
N LEU A 500 -1.21 -4.14 -14.05
CA LEU A 500 0.26 -4.26 -14.13
C LEU A 500 0.99 -2.91 -13.94
N GLY A 501 0.29 -1.88 -13.43
CA GLY A 501 0.83 -0.56 -13.12
C GLY A 501 0.96 0.39 -14.31
N GLN A 502 0.36 0.09 -15.47
CA GLN A 502 0.29 1.06 -16.57
C GLN A 502 -0.75 2.14 -16.26
N LEU A 503 -0.36 3.41 -16.24
CA LEU A 503 -1.27 4.52 -15.93
C LEU A 503 -1.64 5.35 -17.16
N ASP A 504 -0.74 5.47 -18.13
CA ASP A 504 -0.93 6.31 -19.32
C ASP A 504 -1.51 5.51 -20.48
N PHE A 505 -2.74 5.84 -20.87
CA PHE A 505 -3.45 5.19 -21.98
C PHE A 505 -3.85 6.20 -23.05
N GLY A 506 -3.66 5.80 -24.31
CA GLY A 506 -3.92 6.63 -25.48
C GLY A 506 -5.17 6.22 -26.23
N GLU A 507 -6.08 7.17 -26.48
CA GLU A 507 -7.27 6.94 -27.31
C GLU A 507 -7.37 7.88 -28.51
N ASN A 508 -7.94 7.34 -29.59
CA ASN A 508 -8.08 8.06 -30.87
C ASN A 508 -9.50 8.61 -31.08
N TYR A 509 -10.51 7.98 -30.49
CA TYR A 509 -11.91 8.29 -30.75
C TYR A 509 -12.57 8.83 -29.48
N VAL A 510 -13.21 10.00 -29.59
CA VAL A 510 -13.82 10.67 -28.43
C VAL A 510 -14.88 9.80 -27.77
N ASP A 511 -15.70 9.11 -28.57
CA ASP A 511 -16.78 8.28 -28.02
C ASP A 511 -16.23 6.99 -27.37
N GLU A 512 -15.14 6.38 -27.90
CA GLU A 512 -14.43 5.27 -27.20
C GLU A 512 -13.79 5.75 -25.90
N LEU A 513 -13.14 6.91 -25.92
CA LEU A 513 -12.52 7.49 -24.73
C LEU A 513 -13.58 7.76 -23.64
N LEU A 514 -14.72 8.35 -24.00
CA LEU A 514 -15.81 8.59 -23.05
C LEU A 514 -16.34 7.30 -22.45
N GLN A 515 -16.54 6.28 -23.28
CA GLN A 515 -17.00 4.97 -22.84
C GLN A 515 -15.99 4.34 -21.87
N LYS A 516 -14.74 4.23 -22.29
CA LYS A 516 -13.67 3.62 -21.49
C LYS A 516 -13.39 4.40 -20.22
N ALA A 517 -13.38 5.73 -20.26
CA ALA A 517 -13.19 6.56 -19.07
C ALA A 517 -14.37 6.47 -18.08
N ALA A 518 -15.57 6.13 -18.54
CA ALA A 518 -16.71 5.88 -17.66
C ALA A 518 -16.66 4.47 -17.02
N GLU A 519 -16.03 3.50 -17.69
CA GLU A 519 -15.96 2.10 -17.24
C GLU A 519 -14.69 1.81 -16.41
N LEU A 520 -13.58 2.52 -16.66
CA LEU A 520 -12.25 2.23 -16.09
C LEU A 520 -11.85 3.21 -14.97
N PRO A 521 -10.85 2.85 -14.13
CA PRO A 521 -10.42 3.71 -13.03
C PRO A 521 -10.06 5.15 -13.47
N GLU A 522 -10.65 6.17 -12.83
CA GLU A 522 -10.23 7.58 -12.87
C GLU A 522 -8.72 7.84 -12.62
N SER A 523 -7.98 6.93 -11.99
CA SER A 523 -6.51 6.99 -11.83
C SER A 523 -5.76 6.86 -13.15
N ILE A 524 -6.40 6.32 -14.20
CA ILE A 524 -5.86 6.32 -15.56
C ILE A 524 -5.64 7.76 -16.03
N ARG A 525 -4.45 8.01 -16.58
CA ARG A 525 -4.13 9.25 -17.30
C ARG A 525 -4.51 9.05 -18.75
N TRP A 526 -5.62 9.64 -19.18
CA TRP A 526 -6.03 9.55 -20.58
C TRP A 526 -5.28 10.57 -21.44
N HIS A 527 -4.65 10.06 -22.49
CA HIS A 527 -4.03 10.83 -23.54
C HIS A 527 -4.91 10.79 -24.78
N PHE A 528 -5.46 11.93 -25.19
CA PHE A 528 -6.16 12.00 -26.47
C PHE A 528 -5.17 12.28 -27.59
N ILE A 529 -5.02 11.32 -28.50
CA ILE A 529 -4.01 11.35 -29.57
C ILE A 529 -4.64 11.28 -30.98
N GLY A 530 -5.97 11.33 -31.06
CA GLY A 530 -6.72 11.38 -32.31
C GLY A 530 -7.01 12.80 -32.79
N SER A 531 -7.52 12.95 -34.01
CA SER A 531 -7.93 14.27 -34.52
C SER A 531 -9.18 14.77 -33.78
N LEU A 532 -9.08 15.91 -33.09
CA LEU A 532 -10.21 16.48 -32.35
C LEU A 532 -11.07 17.37 -33.25
N GLN A 533 -12.36 17.06 -33.37
CA GLN A 533 -13.34 17.93 -34.00
C GLN A 533 -13.83 19.02 -33.02
N SER A 534 -14.04 20.25 -33.48
CA SER A 534 -14.42 21.38 -32.61
C SER A 534 -15.72 21.15 -31.82
N ASN A 535 -16.71 20.48 -32.42
CA ASN A 535 -17.98 20.13 -31.75
C ASN A 535 -17.83 19.05 -30.67
N LYS A 536 -16.72 18.30 -30.65
CA LYS A 536 -16.40 17.29 -29.65
C LYS A 536 -15.54 17.83 -28.50
N CYS A 537 -15.04 19.08 -28.59
CA CYS A 537 -14.26 19.73 -27.53
C CYS A 537 -15.03 19.73 -26.19
N LYS A 538 -16.33 20.02 -26.21
CA LYS A 538 -17.17 19.99 -25.00
C LYS A 538 -17.30 18.58 -24.42
N LYS A 539 -17.39 17.56 -25.26
CA LYS A 539 -17.51 16.18 -24.81
C LYS A 539 -16.21 15.70 -24.15
N ILE A 540 -15.09 15.89 -24.83
CA ILE A 540 -13.80 15.41 -24.34
C ILE A 540 -13.34 16.18 -23.08
N ALA A 541 -13.65 17.47 -22.99
CA ALA A 541 -13.42 18.27 -21.78
C ALA A 541 -14.21 17.77 -20.55
N GLY A 542 -15.25 16.95 -20.77
CA GLY A 542 -16.01 16.31 -19.70
C GLY A 542 -15.35 15.06 -19.10
N VAL A 543 -14.26 14.55 -19.69
CA VAL A 543 -13.48 13.44 -19.13
C VAL A 543 -12.61 13.98 -18.00
N SER A 544 -12.95 13.65 -16.76
CA SER A 544 -12.34 14.19 -15.53
C SER A 544 -10.83 13.95 -15.46
N ASN A 545 -10.41 12.75 -15.85
CA ASN A 545 -9.02 12.27 -15.86
C ASN A 545 -8.34 12.37 -17.25
N LEU A 546 -8.82 13.26 -18.13
CA LEU A 546 -8.08 13.64 -19.33
C LEU A 546 -6.77 14.32 -18.90
N TYR A 547 -5.64 13.65 -19.12
CA TYR A 547 -4.34 14.11 -18.67
C TYR A 547 -3.69 15.05 -19.68
N CYS A 548 -3.67 14.64 -20.96
CA CYS A 548 -3.06 15.41 -22.03
C CYS A 548 -3.81 15.27 -23.35
N LEU A 549 -4.02 16.39 -24.06
CA LEU A 549 -4.47 16.39 -25.44
C LEU A 549 -3.29 16.67 -26.36
N HIS A 550 -2.94 15.71 -27.22
CA HIS A 550 -1.71 15.77 -28.02
C HIS A 550 -1.90 16.46 -29.37
N THR A 551 -3.15 16.73 -29.77
CA THR A 551 -3.52 17.02 -31.16
C THR A 551 -4.11 18.42 -31.36
N LEU A 552 -3.70 19.40 -30.54
CA LEU A 552 -4.19 20.77 -30.67
C LEU A 552 -3.60 21.41 -31.93
N ASP A 553 -4.45 22.00 -32.78
CA ASP A 553 -4.04 22.52 -34.08
C ASP A 553 -4.69 23.87 -34.43
N SER A 554 -5.47 24.48 -33.53
CA SER A 554 -6.17 25.74 -33.85
C SER A 554 -6.64 26.49 -32.61
N ILE A 555 -6.65 27.83 -32.72
CA ILE A 555 -7.17 28.75 -31.68
C ILE A 555 -8.62 28.42 -31.36
N LYS A 556 -9.43 28.15 -32.39
CA LYS A 556 -10.84 27.78 -32.21
C LYS A 556 -11.01 26.55 -31.30
N LYS A 557 -10.13 25.55 -31.39
CA LYS A 557 -10.17 24.37 -30.50
C LYS A 557 -9.63 24.72 -29.11
N ALA A 558 -8.59 25.54 -29.01
CA ALA A 558 -8.08 26.02 -27.73
C ALA A 558 -9.16 26.79 -26.95
N ASP A 559 -9.85 27.73 -27.59
CA ASP A 559 -10.97 28.49 -27.01
C ASP A 559 -12.15 27.58 -26.63
N ALA A 560 -12.48 26.61 -27.50
CA ALA A 560 -13.55 25.68 -27.23
C ALA A 560 -13.24 24.77 -26.03
N LEU A 561 -11.98 24.32 -25.87
CA LEU A 561 -11.53 23.57 -24.70
C LEU A 561 -11.48 24.45 -23.46
N GLN A 562 -10.84 25.61 -23.53
CA GLN A 562 -10.78 26.61 -22.45
C GLN A 562 -12.17 26.93 -21.89
N LYS A 563 -13.16 27.11 -22.77
CA LYS A 563 -14.54 27.39 -22.38
C LYS A 563 -15.28 26.17 -21.83
N ALA A 564 -14.96 24.98 -22.31
CA ALA A 564 -15.67 23.76 -21.95
C ALA A 564 -15.08 23.03 -20.73
N LEU A 565 -13.81 23.26 -20.42
CA LEU A 565 -13.16 22.67 -19.26
C LEU A 565 -13.84 23.16 -17.98
N PRO A 566 -14.19 22.25 -17.06
CA PRO A 566 -14.88 22.62 -15.85
C PRO A 566 -13.94 23.39 -14.92
N SER A 567 -14.45 24.43 -14.27
CA SER A 567 -13.70 25.20 -13.27
C SER A 567 -13.31 24.37 -12.04
N THR A 568 -13.86 23.17 -11.87
CA THR A 568 -13.55 22.22 -10.81
C THR A 568 -12.28 21.41 -11.06
N ARG A 569 -11.67 21.50 -12.25
CA ARG A 569 -10.41 20.81 -12.56
C ARG A 569 -9.26 21.42 -11.74
N LYS A 570 -8.47 20.56 -11.09
CA LYS A 570 -7.39 20.96 -10.16
C LYS A 570 -6.16 21.56 -10.86
N GLU A 571 -5.87 21.09 -12.08
CA GLU A 571 -4.72 21.52 -12.88
C GLU A 571 -5.19 21.88 -14.30
N PRO A 572 -4.53 22.79 -15.02
CA PRO A 572 -4.82 23.02 -16.43
C PRO A 572 -4.73 21.71 -17.25
N LEU A 573 -5.48 21.63 -18.35
CA LEU A 573 -5.31 20.51 -19.28
C LEU A 573 -4.01 20.72 -20.05
N LYS A 574 -3.08 19.75 -19.95
CA LYS A 574 -1.88 19.73 -20.78
C LYS A 574 -2.29 19.59 -22.23
N VAL A 575 -1.81 20.51 -23.07
CA VAL A 575 -2.01 20.47 -24.51
C VAL A 575 -0.68 20.44 -25.21
N MET A 576 -0.59 19.60 -26.23
CA MET A 576 0.51 19.65 -27.20
C MET A 576 -0.01 20.10 -28.54
N ILE A 577 0.78 20.93 -29.22
CA ILE A 577 0.48 21.37 -30.58
C ILE A 577 0.93 20.27 -31.54
N GLN A 578 0.02 19.79 -32.39
CA GLN A 578 0.37 18.84 -33.44
C GLN A 578 0.97 19.58 -34.63
N VAL A 579 2.18 19.18 -34.99
CA VAL A 579 2.94 19.72 -36.12
C VAL A 579 2.99 18.68 -37.22
N ASN A 580 2.59 19.07 -38.43
CA ASN A 580 2.73 18.23 -39.62
C ASN A 580 4.17 18.30 -40.14
N THR A 581 5.03 17.40 -39.68
CA THR A 581 6.44 17.37 -40.08
C THR A 581 6.68 16.71 -41.43
N SER A 582 5.76 15.85 -41.88
CA SER A 582 5.95 15.09 -43.13
C SER A 582 5.60 15.88 -44.38
N GLY A 583 4.85 16.98 -44.24
CA GLY A 583 4.39 17.80 -45.37
C GLY A 583 3.31 17.13 -46.23
N GLU A 584 2.82 15.96 -45.83
CA GLU A 584 1.75 15.26 -46.54
C GLU A 584 0.41 15.93 -46.21
N ASP A 585 -0.38 16.31 -47.22
CA ASP A 585 -1.72 16.89 -47.06
C ASP A 585 -2.69 15.96 -46.29
N SER A 586 -2.39 14.65 -46.28
CA SER A 586 -3.18 13.64 -45.58
C SER A 586 -2.96 13.64 -44.06
N LYS A 587 -1.94 14.34 -43.55
CA LYS A 587 -1.58 14.39 -42.13
C LYS A 587 -2.12 15.66 -41.48
N SER A 588 -2.72 15.50 -40.31
CA SER A 588 -3.21 16.62 -39.51
C SER A 588 -2.07 17.35 -38.80
N GLY A 589 -2.28 18.62 -38.46
CA GLY A 589 -1.32 19.45 -37.73
C GLY A 589 -1.02 20.76 -38.45
N LEU A 590 -0.39 21.67 -37.72
CA LEU A 590 0.08 22.95 -38.23
C LEU A 590 1.43 22.79 -38.93
N GLN A 591 1.73 23.72 -39.84
CA GLN A 591 3.02 23.72 -40.53
C GLN A 591 4.18 23.96 -39.54
N PRO A 592 5.34 23.31 -39.72
CA PRO A 592 6.51 23.50 -38.87
C PRO A 592 6.97 24.96 -38.80
N LEU A 593 7.52 25.37 -37.66
CA LEU A 593 8.07 26.70 -37.50
C LEU A 593 9.47 26.76 -38.11
N LEU A 594 9.69 27.73 -39.01
CA LEU A 594 10.98 27.97 -39.67
C LEU A 594 11.52 29.36 -39.29
N PRO A 595 12.86 29.54 -39.21
CA PRO A 595 13.45 30.81 -38.77
C PRO A 595 13.10 32.01 -39.65
N ASN A 596 12.77 31.78 -40.92
CA ASN A 596 12.44 32.79 -41.93
C ASN A 596 10.94 33.10 -42.03
N ASN A 597 10.09 32.46 -41.20
CA ASN A 597 8.64 32.62 -41.22
C ASN A 597 8.06 32.67 -39.80
N LEU A 598 8.66 33.49 -38.94
CA LEU A 598 8.13 33.75 -37.59
C LEU A 598 6.84 34.58 -37.67
N ASP A 599 6.82 35.59 -38.54
CA ASP A 599 5.68 36.45 -38.80
C ASP A 599 4.60 35.69 -39.57
N GLY A 600 3.50 35.37 -38.90
CA GLY A 600 2.38 34.62 -39.50
C GLY A 600 2.41 33.11 -39.25
N SER A 601 3.36 32.59 -38.45
CA SER A 601 3.34 31.19 -38.06
C SER A 601 2.12 30.85 -37.20
N GLU A 602 1.34 29.86 -37.64
CA GLU A 602 0.18 29.36 -36.89
C GLU A 602 0.59 28.66 -35.59
N VAL A 603 1.74 27.97 -35.56
CA VAL A 603 2.25 27.30 -34.34
C VAL A 603 2.60 28.32 -33.28
N LEU A 604 3.35 29.38 -33.64
CA LEU A 604 3.73 30.44 -32.71
C LEU A 604 2.51 31.23 -32.24
N THR A 605 1.58 31.53 -33.17
CA THR A 605 0.34 32.25 -32.85
C THR A 605 -0.53 31.44 -31.88
N LEU A 606 -0.69 30.14 -32.12
CA LEU A 606 -1.43 29.24 -31.24
C LEU A 606 -0.77 29.09 -29.87
N ALA A 607 0.56 28.92 -29.82
CA ALA A 607 1.30 28.81 -28.56
C ALA A 607 1.12 30.05 -27.68
N ARG A 608 1.30 31.25 -28.27
CA ARG A 608 1.04 32.53 -27.58
C ARG A 608 -0.39 32.63 -27.09
N HIS A 609 -1.35 32.22 -27.92
CA HIS A 609 -2.76 32.25 -27.56
C HIS A 609 -3.06 31.33 -26.37
N VAL A 610 -2.53 30.10 -26.37
CA VAL A 610 -2.71 29.17 -25.24
C VAL A 610 -2.14 29.78 -23.95
N ILE A 611 -0.91 30.32 -24.00
CA ILE A 611 -0.25 30.89 -22.81
C ILE A 611 -0.97 32.15 -22.30
N LYS A 612 -1.38 33.07 -23.20
CA LYS A 612 -1.96 34.37 -22.81
C LYS A 612 -3.46 34.30 -22.52
N SER A 613 -4.20 33.48 -23.26
CA SER A 613 -5.67 33.54 -23.33
C SER A 613 -6.36 32.28 -22.79
N CYS A 614 -5.62 31.20 -22.51
CA CYS A 614 -6.20 29.93 -22.08
C CYS A 614 -5.63 29.44 -20.74
N PRO A 615 -5.95 30.09 -19.60
CA PRO A 615 -5.41 29.69 -18.29
C PRO A 615 -5.86 28.31 -17.80
N ALA A 616 -6.92 27.72 -18.38
CA ALA A 616 -7.31 26.34 -18.11
C ALA A 616 -6.55 25.32 -18.97
N LEU A 617 -5.67 25.78 -19.86
CA LEU A 617 -4.77 24.96 -20.67
C LEU A 617 -3.32 25.25 -20.28
N GLU A 618 -2.49 24.22 -20.30
CA GLU A 618 -1.03 24.34 -20.15
C GLU A 618 -0.38 23.92 -21.47
N LEU A 619 0.40 24.82 -22.08
CA LEU A 619 1.21 24.46 -23.24
C LEU A 619 2.35 23.55 -22.80
N TYR A 620 2.13 22.24 -22.93
CA TYR A 620 3.04 21.22 -22.42
C TYR A 620 4.11 20.82 -23.44
N GLY A 621 3.80 20.84 -24.73
CA GLY A 621 4.75 20.34 -25.72
C GLY A 621 4.32 20.41 -27.17
N LEU A 622 5.09 19.72 -28.02
CA LEU A 622 4.79 19.49 -29.42
C LEU A 622 4.62 18.00 -29.69
N MET A 623 3.75 17.68 -30.63
CA MET A 623 3.50 16.31 -31.07
C MET A 623 3.63 16.22 -32.59
N THR A 624 4.12 15.07 -33.07
CA THR A 624 3.99 14.73 -34.49
C THR A 624 3.68 13.25 -34.71
N ILE A 625 3.13 12.95 -35.89
CA ILE A 625 3.00 11.61 -36.45
C ILE A 625 3.80 11.62 -37.75
N GLY A 626 4.96 10.98 -37.75
CA GLY A 626 5.83 10.91 -38.92
C GLY A 626 5.19 10.23 -40.14
N SER A 627 5.86 10.38 -41.27
CA SER A 627 5.54 9.67 -42.50
C SER A 627 5.73 8.17 -42.32
N TYR A 628 4.90 7.38 -43.01
CA TYR A 628 5.00 5.92 -42.92
C TYR A 628 6.33 5.40 -43.45
N GLU A 629 6.82 5.99 -44.55
CA GLU A 629 8.09 5.65 -45.17
C GLU A 629 9.26 5.89 -44.20
N ALA A 630 9.35 7.08 -43.58
CA ALA A 630 10.40 7.34 -42.61
C ALA A 630 10.32 6.39 -41.39
N SER A 631 9.11 6.19 -40.85
CA SER A 631 8.87 5.34 -39.66
C SER A 631 9.20 3.85 -39.90
N THR A 632 9.36 3.41 -41.15
CA THR A 632 9.63 2.01 -41.51
C THR A 632 10.95 1.80 -42.24
N SER A 633 11.69 2.87 -42.51
CA SER A 633 12.96 2.84 -43.24
C SER A 633 14.13 2.23 -42.46
N GLY A 634 14.04 2.19 -41.12
CA GLY A 634 15.08 1.66 -40.23
C GLY A 634 16.30 2.56 -40.07
N GLY A 635 16.25 3.80 -40.55
CA GLY A 635 17.27 4.85 -40.36
C GLY A 635 16.67 6.12 -39.73
N ASP A 636 17.49 7.17 -39.59
CA ASP A 636 17.07 8.42 -38.95
C ASP A 636 15.80 9.01 -39.58
N ASN A 637 14.81 9.30 -38.76
CA ASN A 637 13.52 9.81 -39.15
C ASN A 637 13.58 11.36 -39.21
N PRO A 638 13.54 11.96 -40.42
CA PRO A 638 13.64 13.40 -40.59
C PRO A 638 12.47 14.17 -39.96
N ASP A 639 11.34 13.50 -39.72
CA ASP A 639 10.19 14.07 -39.02
C ASP A 639 10.53 14.45 -37.57
N PHE A 640 11.32 13.61 -36.88
CA PHE A 640 11.73 13.89 -35.49
C PHE A 640 12.66 15.11 -35.44
N GLN A 641 13.60 15.23 -36.37
CA GLN A 641 14.49 16.39 -36.46
C GLN A 641 13.73 17.68 -36.77
N THR A 642 12.68 17.60 -37.59
CA THR A 642 11.82 18.73 -37.90
C THR A 642 11.03 19.19 -36.66
N LEU A 643 10.53 18.25 -35.84
CA LEU A 643 9.84 18.58 -34.60
C LEU A 643 10.78 19.21 -33.57
N ILE A 644 12.00 18.67 -33.39
CA ILE A 644 13.03 19.22 -32.50
C ILE A 644 13.39 20.65 -32.90
N ARG A 645 13.62 20.89 -34.20
CA ARG A 645 13.91 22.24 -34.73
C ARG A 645 12.75 23.20 -34.44
N THR A 646 11.52 22.76 -34.66
CA THR A 646 10.31 23.55 -34.39
C THR A 646 10.23 23.91 -32.90
N LYS A 647 10.50 22.95 -32.00
CA LYS A 647 10.59 23.19 -30.55
C LYS A 647 11.62 24.26 -30.21
N CYS A 648 12.86 24.13 -30.69
CA CYS A 648 13.93 25.07 -30.35
C CYS A 648 13.61 26.51 -30.81
N ILE A 649 13.06 26.67 -32.03
CA ILE A 649 12.69 27.99 -32.55
C ILE A 649 11.52 28.56 -31.76
N LEU A 650 10.54 27.73 -31.42
CA LEU A 650 9.36 28.14 -30.65
C LEU A 650 9.77 28.59 -29.25
N GLU A 651 10.59 27.80 -28.54
CA GLU A 651 11.12 28.15 -27.23
C GLU A 651 11.87 29.48 -27.27
N ALA A 652 12.81 29.65 -28.22
CA ALA A 652 13.53 30.91 -28.38
C ALA A 652 12.60 32.11 -28.65
N SER A 653 11.56 31.91 -29.46
CA SER A 653 10.58 32.96 -29.78
C SER A 653 9.70 33.34 -28.58
N LEU A 654 9.32 32.36 -27.76
CA LEU A 654 8.55 32.59 -26.53
C LEU A 654 9.42 33.20 -25.42
N GLN A 655 10.71 32.83 -25.33
CA GLN A 655 11.65 33.42 -24.36
C GLN A 655 11.91 34.91 -24.63
N GLY A 656 11.88 35.33 -25.89
CA GLY A 656 12.09 36.72 -26.31
C GLY A 656 10.83 37.60 -26.36
N ASP A 657 9.68 37.09 -25.92
CA ASP A 657 8.40 37.82 -25.92
C ASP A 657 8.12 38.38 -24.52
N ASP A 658 8.50 39.66 -24.31
CA ASP A 658 8.38 40.34 -23.01
C ASP A 658 6.92 40.36 -22.49
N ASP A 659 5.93 40.31 -23.39
CA ASP A 659 4.51 40.30 -23.06
C ASP A 659 4.04 38.93 -22.49
N LEU A 660 4.87 37.87 -22.53
CA LEU A 660 4.56 36.58 -21.89
C LEU A 660 4.98 36.53 -20.42
N GLY A 661 5.93 37.36 -19.97
CA GLY A 661 6.36 37.45 -18.57
C GLY A 661 6.71 36.09 -17.92
N GLU A 662 6.21 35.87 -16.70
CA GLU A 662 6.32 34.57 -15.98
C GLU A 662 5.23 33.55 -16.39
N ALA A 663 4.33 33.89 -17.32
CA ALA A 663 3.17 33.05 -17.65
C ALA A 663 3.54 31.71 -18.32
N TRP A 664 4.76 31.58 -18.85
CA TRP A 664 5.29 30.33 -19.43
C TRP A 664 6.15 29.51 -18.43
N GLY A 665 5.92 29.66 -17.12
CA GLY A 665 6.46 28.79 -16.07
C GLY A 665 7.97 28.91 -15.80
N GLN A 666 8.44 28.25 -14.73
CA GLN A 666 9.83 28.38 -14.24
C GLN A 666 10.89 27.62 -15.07
N ASP A 667 10.51 26.58 -15.82
CA ASP A 667 11.45 25.70 -16.53
C ASP A 667 11.51 25.89 -18.06
N ARG A 668 10.62 26.73 -18.63
CA ARG A 668 10.63 27.24 -20.02
C ARG A 668 11.03 26.24 -21.12
N SER A 669 10.54 24.99 -21.04
CA SER A 669 10.82 23.95 -22.01
C SER A 669 9.56 23.20 -22.43
N LEU A 670 9.55 22.68 -23.66
CA LEU A 670 8.43 21.97 -24.27
C LEU A 670 8.74 20.48 -24.42
N ALA A 671 7.84 19.61 -23.98
CA ALA A 671 8.00 18.17 -24.18
C ALA A 671 7.81 17.77 -25.66
N LEU A 672 8.47 16.69 -26.09
CA LEU A 672 8.31 16.11 -27.42
C LEU A 672 7.52 14.81 -27.36
N SER A 673 6.43 14.73 -28.11
CA SER A 673 5.65 13.50 -28.28
C SER A 673 5.81 12.96 -29.69
N MET A 674 6.69 11.98 -29.86
CA MET A 674 7.00 11.34 -31.14
C MET A 674 7.43 9.89 -30.94
N GLY A 675 7.24 9.06 -31.97
CA GLY A 675 7.49 7.62 -31.91
C GLY A 675 6.23 6.79 -31.64
N MET A 676 6.05 5.75 -32.45
CA MET A 676 4.97 4.76 -32.39
C MET A 676 5.55 3.35 -32.39
N SER A 677 4.70 2.31 -32.47
CA SER A 677 5.17 0.90 -32.43
C SER A 677 6.31 0.54 -33.40
N ALA A 678 6.47 1.26 -34.51
CA ALA A 678 7.50 0.97 -35.52
C ALA A 678 8.86 1.65 -35.23
N ASP A 679 8.85 2.78 -34.51
CA ASP A 679 9.97 3.72 -34.47
C ASP A 679 10.17 4.39 -33.08
N PHE A 680 9.50 3.91 -32.03
CA PHE A 680 9.57 4.52 -30.70
C PHE A 680 10.99 4.49 -30.09
N GLU A 681 11.76 3.43 -30.31
CA GLU A 681 13.13 3.36 -29.81
C GLU A 681 14.02 4.45 -30.46
N GLU A 682 13.82 4.69 -31.75
CA GLU A 682 14.53 5.73 -32.48
C GLU A 682 14.09 7.12 -32.01
N ALA A 683 12.79 7.33 -31.81
CA ALA A 683 12.26 8.55 -31.25
C ALA A 683 12.85 8.87 -29.85
N ILE A 684 13.03 7.85 -29.00
CA ILE A 684 13.67 8.01 -27.69
C ILE A 684 15.12 8.47 -27.85
N ARG A 685 15.88 7.85 -28.76
CA ARG A 685 17.27 8.25 -29.09
C ARG A 685 17.32 9.69 -29.62
N ALA A 686 16.33 10.10 -30.40
CA ALA A 686 16.19 11.45 -30.93
C ALA A 686 15.74 12.50 -29.90
N GLY A 687 15.32 12.11 -28.69
CA GLY A 687 14.92 13.05 -27.64
C GLY A 687 13.42 13.11 -27.33
N SER A 688 12.64 12.08 -27.68
CA SER A 688 11.21 12.02 -27.33
C SER A 688 10.97 11.89 -25.83
N ASP A 689 10.09 12.72 -25.27
CA ASP A 689 9.65 12.66 -23.87
C ASP A 689 8.40 11.78 -23.70
N VAL A 690 7.67 11.54 -24.79
CA VAL A 690 6.47 10.71 -24.81
C VAL A 690 6.42 9.84 -26.07
N VAL A 691 6.38 8.52 -25.90
CA VAL A 691 6.19 7.54 -26.98
C VAL A 691 4.82 6.89 -26.91
N ARG A 692 4.23 6.54 -28.07
CA ARG A 692 2.83 6.06 -28.16
C ARG A 692 2.76 4.69 -28.81
N VAL A 693 2.76 3.62 -28.00
CA VAL A 693 2.85 2.24 -28.50
C VAL A 693 1.49 1.54 -28.42
N GLY A 694 1.00 1.00 -29.53
CA GLY A 694 -0.28 0.28 -29.58
C GLY A 694 -0.11 -1.21 -29.91
N THR A 695 0.23 -1.52 -31.17
CA THR A 695 0.30 -2.89 -31.68
C THR A 695 1.33 -3.76 -30.95
N GLY A 696 2.40 -3.15 -30.42
CA GLY A 696 3.40 -3.88 -29.64
C GLY A 696 2.93 -4.31 -28.25
N ILE A 697 1.84 -3.73 -27.74
CA ILE A 697 1.26 -4.06 -26.42
C ILE A 697 0.00 -4.90 -26.59
N PHE A 698 -0.93 -4.47 -27.45
CA PHE A 698 -2.24 -5.09 -27.57
C PHE A 698 -2.39 -6.06 -28.73
N GLY A 699 -1.34 -6.26 -29.54
CA GLY A 699 -1.37 -7.12 -30.73
C GLY A 699 -2.16 -6.54 -31.92
N SER A 700 -2.36 -7.39 -32.93
CA SER A 700 -3.02 -7.05 -34.19
C SER A 700 -4.47 -6.57 -34.01
N ARG A 701 -4.96 -5.80 -34.97
CA ARG A 701 -6.33 -5.25 -34.97
C ARG A 701 -7.29 -6.26 -35.61
N PRO A 702 -8.57 -6.31 -35.19
CA PRO A 702 -9.60 -6.97 -35.98
C PRO A 702 -9.63 -6.37 -37.40
N PRO A 703 -9.86 -7.17 -38.46
CA PRO A 703 -10.01 -6.64 -39.81
C PRO A 703 -11.18 -5.64 -39.84
N LYS A 704 -10.99 -4.53 -40.57
CA LYS A 704 -12.10 -3.59 -40.81
C LYS A 704 -13.17 -4.32 -41.64
N ASN A 705 -14.36 -4.47 -41.08
CA ASN A 705 -15.55 -4.76 -41.87
C ASN A 705 -15.95 -3.54 -42.70
#